data_AF-A0A9W7GHR9-F1
#
_entry.id   AF-A0A9W7GHR9-F1
#
_cell.length_a   1.000
_cell.length_b   1.000
_cell.length_c   1.000
_cell.angle_alpha   90.00
_cell.angle_beta   90.00
_cell.angle_gamma   90.00
#
_symmetry.space_group_name_H-M   'P 1'
#
loop_
_entity.id
_entity.type
_entity.pdbx_description
1 polymer ?
#
loop_
_entity_poly.entity_id
_entity_poly.type
_entity_poly.pdbx_seq_one_letter_code
_entity_poly.pdbx_strand_id
1 'polypeptide(L)'
;MSRVHRHGGHGVEDDAMSNASLGTAAAFNQNMPGGLFLKDGDYNVEFLQTFITKPLRANKAPAKPLRQPVLHSEVPEGYKPRTVIYFKKHALENDAQQRGKYKLLDKEQQQHVMMQAKVTKEELFQERKKIRKAWNTPKEKPGDLPKPPPRVSLEERKARKAKAEAELDNRGALVETVMVPDPSFGAGEYGKRMQIQAVAPPPAPLSASYNPSSYNTPVSPTKSQFGDDEENLEDYKRSPPRPIYENHTKNELRLMQAARSKAKQADFLKKKVSRLENFVGDLKSSVTALKEDPGATLPTRQHTALGEKSMLGLAGGELAAAINVLQQQQQKQADIIKKLTVDKEDAEKRVKDLQRDLVKRHNASKDSERESRREKEAEEVATKALFKKTGCVNAVAKLGRGEVCEFLTDIEGNYSYFLALVKRSKVLSEDAEHGFVLADNGYLVHGGDAVDKGPGDIRVVKALTSLKKRYPGRVFLIMGNRDVNKLRLLSELGEGHVNMSTDVYWDQNVKSYGEWCDEKGLEDKTKVTKLKWILECTMGSCTTFETRRSELAFIKSLEDPGLIPDEEVLASFVDSVDPKSKDCWMLEYIKVIQVMAVIQDCLFVHGGIDEASIGAVPGKEGGEDDVLEWCKGLNAWKAVMVQRYLKDCNFGKDGKRSFEALLDYGVPGGNSGRSVCYNSSFMPSSSTGNCAVPEEGVEEWCAENEIRRIFVGHSPQDDCPTVMKRPNVTVFMADTSYSDVGASKVDNVANNRGEVEAVVRITRTETEVEGVVKGGGGNKYKINVDESRNNMPDSLVGRQLIDDTWVKGVVEGKVIVREGRGKIKIMEGGEVLGMLKPMGTARFKTKVKSGGGGEGGGTEERKKSFDSFIKRQEDMEALKKEKRENKIKEEGLRGEVSATFVAKKIVKGEMSKKAAALVEKEGRERVEREDKMRKEGLERNFLARGPGLGRGETEAAKRGRERRERERKKEEDALK
;
A
#
# COMPACT_ATOMS: atom_id res chain seq x y z
N MET A 1 -23.48 13.20 -76.00
CA MET A 1 -24.66 12.31 -75.86
C MET A 1 -24.97 12.25 -74.36
N SER A 2 -26.10 12.78 -73.84
CA SER A 2 -27.52 12.35 -73.97
C SER A 2 -27.75 10.96 -73.32
N ARG A 3 -28.76 10.69 -72.48
CA ARG A 3 -30.05 11.35 -72.09
C ARG A 3 -30.50 10.72 -70.72
N VAL A 4 -31.52 11.10 -69.92
CA VAL A 4 -32.63 12.09 -69.90
C VAL A 4 -33.09 12.27 -68.40
N HIS A 5 -33.45 13.46 -67.89
CA HIS A 5 -34.80 13.89 -67.40
C HIS A 5 -35.45 13.17 -66.16
N ARG A 6 -36.24 13.81 -65.26
CA ARG A 6 -36.81 15.19 -65.21
C ARG A 6 -37.30 15.65 -63.79
N HIS A 7 -37.27 16.99 -63.56
CA HIS A 7 -38.01 17.94 -62.68
C HIS A 7 -38.68 17.55 -61.33
N GLY A 8 -38.84 18.47 -60.34
CA GLY A 8 -38.60 19.95 -60.23
C GLY A 8 -37.82 20.35 -58.95
N GLY A 9 -37.81 21.59 -58.39
CA GLY A 9 -38.51 22.88 -58.66
C GLY A 9 -39.73 23.11 -57.73
N HIS A 10 -39.96 24.23 -57.01
CA HIS A 10 -39.35 25.58 -56.82
C HIS A 10 -39.54 26.01 -55.31
N GLY A 11 -39.18 27.17 -54.73
CA GLY A 11 -38.60 28.48 -55.16
C GLY A 11 -37.32 28.86 -54.38
N VAL A 12 -36.87 30.12 -54.17
CA VAL A 12 -37.44 31.50 -54.28
C VAL A 12 -38.35 31.89 -53.09
N GLU A 13 -38.14 32.96 -52.30
CA GLU A 13 -37.40 34.26 -52.50
C GLU A 13 -36.77 34.81 -51.18
N ASP A 14 -35.63 35.52 -51.27
CA ASP A 14 -34.99 36.65 -50.51
C ASP A 14 -35.21 36.88 -48.96
N ASP A 15 -34.39 37.64 -48.20
CA ASP A 15 -33.31 38.62 -48.49
C ASP A 15 -32.25 38.74 -47.35
N ALA A 16 -31.12 39.43 -47.62
CA ALA A 16 -30.23 40.27 -46.78
C ALA A 16 -29.89 39.92 -45.29
N MET A 17 -28.65 40.13 -44.77
CA MET A 17 -27.37 40.60 -45.36
C MET A 17 -26.17 40.36 -44.40
N SER A 18 -25.00 39.95 -44.91
CA SER A 18 -23.62 40.34 -44.47
C SER A 18 -23.14 40.07 -43.02
N ASN A 19 -21.85 39.97 -42.67
CA ASN A 19 -20.60 39.61 -43.37
C ASN A 19 -19.60 39.16 -42.26
N ALA A 20 -18.89 38.03 -42.38
CA ALA A 20 -17.60 37.86 -43.09
C ALA A 20 -16.40 38.61 -42.44
N SER A 21 -15.17 38.07 -42.37
CA SER A 21 -14.65 36.71 -42.62
C SER A 21 -13.12 36.65 -42.38
N LEU A 22 -12.57 35.46 -42.09
CA LEU A 22 -11.19 35.02 -42.40
C LEU A 22 -10.00 35.81 -41.76
N GLY A 23 -8.77 35.29 -41.70
CA GLY A 23 -8.37 33.88 -41.91
C GLY A 23 -6.87 33.69 -42.19
N THR A 24 -6.33 32.56 -41.69
CA THR A 24 -5.15 31.85 -42.23
C THR A 24 -3.76 32.50 -42.06
N ALA A 25 -2.71 31.68 -42.04
CA ALA A 25 -1.30 32.06 -41.90
C ALA A 25 -0.44 31.40 -43.00
N ALA A 26 0.78 31.91 -43.27
CA ALA A 26 2.00 31.12 -43.44
C ALA A 26 3.26 31.92 -43.87
N ALA A 27 4.43 31.33 -43.55
CA ALA A 27 5.66 31.23 -44.35
C ALA A 27 6.76 32.35 -44.43
N PHE A 28 7.95 31.96 -43.91
CA PHE A 28 9.30 31.98 -44.54
C PHE A 28 10.22 33.24 -44.62
N ASN A 29 11.31 33.15 -43.82
CA ASN A 29 12.75 33.24 -44.16
C ASN A 29 13.58 34.55 -44.36
N GLN A 30 14.70 34.58 -43.60
CA GLN A 30 16.10 34.91 -43.96
C GLN A 30 16.68 36.36 -44.00
N ASN A 31 17.60 36.59 -43.04
CA ASN A 31 18.95 37.21 -43.13
C ASN A 31 19.20 38.70 -43.50
N MET A 32 19.64 39.50 -42.50
CA MET A 32 20.92 40.27 -42.34
C MET A 32 21.61 40.91 -43.58
N PRO A 33 22.34 42.08 -43.49
CA PRO A 33 23.12 42.58 -42.31
C PRO A 33 23.24 44.13 -42.09
N GLY A 34 23.98 44.55 -41.04
CA GLY A 34 24.60 45.90 -40.88
C GLY A 34 23.71 47.02 -40.27
N GLY A 35 24.22 48.12 -39.70
CA GLY A 35 25.59 48.57 -39.38
C GLY A 35 25.58 49.91 -38.57
N LEU A 36 26.64 50.24 -37.83
CA LEU A 36 26.70 51.40 -36.91
C LEU A 36 26.67 52.79 -37.59
N PHE A 37 26.16 53.81 -36.88
CA PHE A 37 26.93 55.02 -36.53
C PHE A 37 26.33 55.79 -35.33
N LEU A 38 27.15 56.59 -34.64
CA LEU A 38 26.83 57.41 -33.45
C LEU A 38 27.24 58.88 -33.67
N LYS A 39 26.47 59.82 -33.11
CA LYS A 39 26.82 61.22 -32.74
C LYS A 39 25.78 61.74 -31.73
N ASP A 40 26.05 62.63 -30.77
CA ASP A 40 27.27 63.07 -30.06
C ASP A 40 26.79 63.70 -28.72
N GLY A 41 27.54 63.64 -27.61
CA GLY A 41 27.31 64.49 -26.42
C GLY A 41 26.89 63.83 -25.09
N ASP A 42 27.86 63.35 -24.30
CA ASP A 42 28.33 63.93 -23.01
C ASP A 42 27.31 64.56 -22.00
N TYR A 43 27.39 64.37 -20.68
CA TYR A 43 28.35 63.61 -19.84
C TYR A 43 27.71 63.01 -18.57
N ASN A 44 28.37 61.99 -18.02
CA ASN A 44 28.11 61.23 -16.80
C ASN A 44 27.98 62.04 -15.49
N VAL A 45 27.14 61.57 -14.54
CA VAL A 45 27.32 61.79 -13.09
C VAL A 45 26.99 60.50 -12.31
N GLU A 46 28.01 59.75 -11.92
CA GLU A 46 27.90 58.61 -11.00
C GLU A 46 27.78 59.07 -9.54
N PHE A 47 26.61 58.91 -8.91
CA PHE A 47 26.54 58.64 -7.46
C PHE A 47 25.21 57.96 -7.08
N LEU A 48 25.28 56.95 -6.19
CA LEU A 48 24.15 56.12 -5.67
C LEU A 48 23.68 54.91 -6.52
N GLN A 49 24.57 53.97 -6.86
CA GLN A 49 24.14 52.57 -7.11
C GLN A 49 25.00 51.46 -6.48
N THR A 50 25.84 51.78 -5.50
CA THR A 50 26.69 50.81 -4.80
C THR A 50 26.06 50.29 -3.51
N PHE A 51 24.92 49.59 -3.59
CA PHE A 51 24.49 48.62 -2.56
C PHE A 51 23.42 47.66 -3.10
N ILE A 52 23.45 46.41 -2.62
CA ILE A 52 22.50 45.31 -2.90
C ILE A 52 22.51 44.79 -4.36
N THR A 53 23.52 43.97 -4.70
CA THR A 53 23.29 42.56 -5.08
C THR A 53 24.55 41.73 -4.82
N LYS A 54 24.40 40.58 -4.16
CA LYS A 54 25.40 39.49 -4.13
C LYS A 54 24.67 38.16 -4.35
N PRO A 55 24.97 37.38 -5.40
CA PRO A 55 24.48 36.02 -5.51
C PRO A 55 25.22 35.10 -4.52
N LEU A 56 24.54 34.07 -4.02
CA LEU A 56 25.11 33.09 -3.10
C LEU A 56 26.12 32.17 -3.84
N ARG A 57 27.28 31.94 -3.23
CA ARG A 57 28.27 30.98 -3.73
C ARG A 57 27.88 29.56 -3.33
N ALA A 58 27.86 28.63 -4.29
CA ALA A 58 27.81 27.20 -4.00
C ALA A 58 29.24 26.68 -3.75
N ASN A 59 29.46 26.02 -2.61
CA ASN A 59 30.77 25.44 -2.27
C ASN A 59 31.01 24.15 -3.08
N LYS A 60 32.03 24.16 -3.95
CA LYS A 60 32.65 22.93 -4.47
C LYS A 60 33.82 22.55 -3.56
N ALA A 61 33.79 21.35 -2.99
CA ALA A 61 34.95 20.76 -2.33
C ALA A 61 35.90 20.13 -3.38
N PRO A 62 37.22 20.13 -3.16
CA PRO A 62 38.19 19.54 -4.09
C PRO A 62 38.24 18.01 -4.00
N ALA A 63 38.46 17.35 -5.13
CA ALA A 63 38.72 15.92 -5.18
C ALA A 63 40.15 15.60 -4.69
N LYS A 64 40.31 14.52 -3.91
CA LYS A 64 41.63 13.98 -3.54
C LYS A 64 42.15 13.00 -4.61
N PRO A 65 43.47 12.88 -4.81
CA PRO A 65 44.04 11.95 -5.79
C PRO A 65 43.89 10.49 -5.34
N LEU A 66 43.53 9.62 -6.28
CA LEU A 66 43.60 8.17 -6.13
C LEU A 66 45.00 7.67 -6.50
N ARG A 67 45.50 6.66 -5.76
CA ARG A 67 46.82 6.05 -6.01
C ARG A 67 46.83 5.26 -7.32
N GLN A 68 48.00 5.16 -7.94
CA GLN A 68 48.24 4.25 -9.07
C GLN A 68 48.11 2.78 -8.60
N PRO A 69 47.48 1.89 -9.39
CA PRO A 69 47.59 0.45 -9.18
C PRO A 69 48.96 -0.05 -9.68
N VAL A 70 49.58 -0.97 -8.94
CA VAL A 70 50.76 -1.70 -9.39
C VAL A 70 50.33 -2.79 -10.38
N LEU A 71 50.99 -2.88 -11.53
CA LEU A 71 50.85 -3.98 -12.47
C LEU A 71 51.85 -5.08 -12.11
N HIS A 72 51.37 -6.25 -11.72
CA HIS A 72 52.16 -7.48 -11.83
C HIS A 72 52.11 -7.96 -13.27
N SER A 73 53.25 -7.96 -13.94
CA SER A 73 53.40 -8.36 -15.34
C SER A 73 54.06 -9.74 -15.43
N GLU A 74 53.27 -10.80 -15.45
CA GLU A 74 53.66 -12.09 -16.02
C GLU A 74 52.42 -12.95 -16.28
N VAL A 75 52.40 -13.64 -17.41
CA VAL A 75 51.38 -14.66 -17.75
C VAL A 75 52.18 -15.93 -18.08
N PRO A 76 52.03 -17.01 -17.30
CA PRO A 76 52.76 -18.25 -17.54
C PRO A 76 52.52 -18.80 -18.96
N GLU A 77 53.58 -19.36 -19.54
CA GLU A 77 53.59 -19.82 -20.92
C GLU A 77 52.61 -20.99 -21.13
N GLY A 78 51.67 -20.85 -22.07
CA GLY A 78 50.69 -21.89 -22.43
C GLY A 78 49.28 -21.38 -22.72
N TYR A 79 48.84 -20.28 -22.11
CA TYR A 79 47.44 -19.82 -22.18
C TYR A 79 47.16 -18.86 -23.36
N LYS A 80 46.08 -19.09 -24.11
CA LYS A 80 45.59 -18.21 -25.20
C LYS A 80 44.11 -17.84 -25.00
N PRO A 81 43.76 -16.56 -24.80
CA PRO A 81 42.38 -16.13 -24.58
C PRO A 81 41.63 -15.85 -25.89
N ARG A 82 40.32 -16.14 -25.91
CA ARG A 82 39.35 -15.54 -26.84
C ARG A 82 38.04 -15.21 -26.11
N THR A 83 37.85 -13.94 -25.79
CA THR A 83 36.58 -13.37 -25.33
C THR A 83 36.45 -11.97 -25.91
N VAL A 84 35.28 -11.63 -26.46
CA VAL A 84 35.01 -10.28 -26.97
C VAL A 84 34.36 -9.49 -25.85
N ILE A 85 34.92 -8.32 -25.53
CA ILE A 85 34.46 -7.44 -24.46
C ILE A 85 34.24 -6.03 -25.02
N TYR A 86 33.07 -5.46 -24.76
CA TYR A 86 32.77 -4.07 -25.11
C TYR A 86 33.32 -3.12 -24.03
N PHE A 87 34.32 -2.31 -24.36
CA PHE A 87 34.91 -1.33 -23.45
C PHE A 87 34.42 0.09 -23.71
N LYS A 88 34.01 0.80 -22.65
CA LYS A 88 33.46 2.17 -22.72
C LYS A 88 34.52 3.25 -22.36
N LYS A 89 35.75 3.12 -22.89
CA LYS A 89 36.87 4.04 -22.64
C LYS A 89 37.69 4.33 -23.91
N HIS A 90 37.72 5.60 -24.32
CA HIS A 90 38.49 6.12 -25.47
C HIS A 90 39.99 5.75 -25.47
N ALA A 91 40.61 5.52 -24.31
CA ALA A 91 42.05 5.26 -24.21
C ALA A 91 42.50 3.97 -24.93
N LEU A 92 41.64 2.94 -25.00
CA LEU A 92 41.96 1.68 -25.68
C LEU A 92 41.81 1.76 -27.21
N GLU A 93 41.06 2.74 -27.73
CA GLU A 93 40.87 2.87 -29.18
C GLU A 93 42.13 3.33 -29.91
N ASN A 94 43.10 3.93 -29.21
CA ASN A 94 44.32 4.49 -29.82
C ASN A 94 45.56 3.57 -29.72
N ASP A 95 45.44 2.40 -29.09
CA ASP A 95 46.54 1.43 -29.00
C ASP A 95 46.52 0.46 -30.19
N ALA A 96 47.54 0.57 -31.06
CA ALA A 96 47.66 -0.24 -32.27
C ALA A 96 47.90 -1.74 -32.00
N GLN A 97 48.59 -2.09 -30.91
CA GLN A 97 48.81 -3.50 -30.54
C GLN A 97 47.50 -4.13 -30.01
N GLN A 98 46.73 -3.39 -29.20
CA GLN A 98 45.44 -3.88 -28.69
C GLN A 98 44.40 -4.06 -29.81
N ARG A 99 44.32 -3.14 -30.78
CA ARG A 99 43.45 -3.30 -31.97
C ARG A 99 43.73 -4.60 -32.70
N GLY A 100 45.00 -4.88 -33.00
CA GLY A 100 45.42 -6.11 -33.68
C GLY A 100 45.11 -7.38 -32.88
N LYS A 101 45.34 -7.35 -31.56
CA LYS A 101 45.09 -8.49 -30.65
C LYS A 101 43.61 -8.89 -30.56
N TYR A 102 42.69 -7.92 -30.60
CA TYR A 102 41.25 -8.16 -30.38
C TYR A 102 40.36 -8.00 -31.62
N LYS A 103 40.94 -7.71 -32.81
CA LYS A 103 40.20 -7.40 -34.05
C LYS A 103 39.13 -6.30 -33.85
N LEU A 104 39.50 -5.24 -33.12
CA LEU A 104 38.61 -4.10 -32.92
C LEU A 104 38.41 -3.38 -34.26
N LEU A 105 37.16 -3.29 -34.71
CA LEU A 105 36.79 -2.49 -35.87
C LEU A 105 37.19 -1.03 -35.62
N ASP A 106 37.84 -0.40 -36.59
CA ASP A 106 38.13 1.03 -36.52
C ASP A 106 36.84 1.88 -36.66
N LYS A 107 36.97 3.19 -36.53
CA LYS A 107 35.82 4.11 -36.49
C LYS A 107 35.07 4.17 -37.83
N GLU A 108 35.74 3.98 -38.96
CA GLU A 108 35.13 3.96 -40.29
C GLU A 108 34.44 2.62 -40.53
N GLN A 109 35.08 1.51 -40.14
CA GLN A 109 34.49 0.16 -40.17
C GLN A 109 33.24 0.06 -39.27
N GLN A 110 33.28 0.63 -38.06
CA GLN A 110 32.10 0.72 -37.18
C GLN A 110 30.98 1.55 -37.82
N GLN A 111 31.31 2.69 -38.44
CA GLN A 111 30.32 3.50 -39.17
C GLN A 111 29.75 2.77 -40.38
N HIS A 112 30.56 2.03 -41.13
CA HIS A 112 30.14 1.21 -42.27
C HIS A 112 29.18 0.10 -41.83
N VAL A 113 29.52 -0.65 -40.77
CA VAL A 113 28.64 -1.70 -40.21
C VAL A 113 27.34 -1.09 -39.67
N MET A 114 27.38 0.07 -39.00
CA MET A 114 26.17 0.79 -38.58
C MET A 114 25.34 1.33 -39.78
N MET A 115 25.98 1.68 -40.89
CA MET A 115 25.30 2.12 -42.11
C MET A 115 24.61 0.94 -42.80
N GLN A 116 25.31 -0.18 -42.99
CA GLN A 116 24.73 -1.42 -43.52
C GLN A 116 23.56 -1.91 -42.65
N ALA A 117 23.71 -1.93 -41.32
CA ALA A 117 22.63 -2.31 -40.41
C ALA A 117 21.40 -1.36 -40.49
N LYS A 118 21.59 -0.08 -40.83
CA LYS A 118 20.47 0.84 -41.12
C LYS A 118 19.82 0.55 -42.47
N VAL A 119 20.62 0.31 -43.52
CA VAL A 119 20.12 -0.03 -44.87
C VAL A 119 19.28 -1.31 -44.82
N THR A 120 19.82 -2.40 -44.28
CA THR A 120 19.09 -3.68 -44.16
C THR A 120 17.84 -3.57 -43.30
N LYS A 121 17.83 -2.71 -42.27
CA LYS A 121 16.63 -2.45 -41.46
C LYS A 121 15.55 -1.69 -42.26
N GLU A 122 15.95 -0.74 -43.10
CA GLU A 122 15.02 0.00 -43.98
C GLU A 122 14.50 -0.90 -45.12
N GLU A 123 15.35 -1.74 -45.71
CA GLU A 123 14.96 -2.74 -46.71
C GLU A 123 13.89 -3.70 -46.16
N LEU A 124 14.14 -4.28 -44.97
CA LEU A 124 13.16 -5.13 -44.27
C LEU A 124 11.87 -4.38 -43.90
N PHE A 125 11.94 -3.07 -43.62
CA PHE A 125 10.75 -2.26 -43.37
C PHE A 125 9.94 -2.01 -44.65
N GLN A 126 10.59 -1.67 -45.75
CA GLN A 126 9.95 -1.46 -47.05
C GLN A 126 9.40 -2.77 -47.64
N GLU A 127 10.07 -3.91 -47.42
CA GLU A 127 9.56 -5.23 -47.77
C GLU A 127 8.29 -5.57 -46.99
N ARG A 128 8.31 -5.45 -45.65
CA ARG A 128 7.10 -5.62 -44.81
C ARG A 128 5.97 -4.69 -45.24
N LYS A 129 6.28 -3.45 -45.63
CA LYS A 129 5.32 -2.46 -46.14
C LYS A 129 4.74 -2.87 -47.51
N LYS A 130 5.55 -3.42 -48.43
CA LYS A 130 5.09 -4.00 -49.71
C LYS A 130 4.15 -5.18 -49.47
N ILE A 131 4.53 -6.12 -48.60
CA ILE A 131 3.71 -7.29 -48.23
C ILE A 131 2.35 -6.83 -47.66
N ARG A 132 2.36 -5.90 -46.69
CA ARG A 132 1.12 -5.38 -46.07
C ARG A 132 0.24 -4.63 -47.08
N LYS A 133 0.82 -3.90 -48.03
CA LYS A 133 0.06 -3.24 -49.12
C LYS A 133 -0.54 -4.27 -50.10
N ALA A 134 0.21 -5.33 -50.44
CA ALA A 134 -0.27 -6.39 -51.32
C ALA A 134 -1.41 -7.21 -50.68
N TRP A 135 -1.39 -7.39 -49.35
CA TRP A 135 -2.43 -8.07 -48.60
C TRP A 135 -3.70 -7.21 -48.43
N ASN A 136 -3.53 -5.90 -48.19
CA ASN A 136 -4.64 -4.95 -48.03
C ASN A 136 -5.20 -4.40 -49.37
N THR A 137 -4.81 -4.96 -50.52
CA THR A 137 -5.40 -4.60 -51.83
C THR A 137 -6.46 -5.63 -52.19
N PRO A 138 -7.77 -5.29 -52.22
CA PRO A 138 -8.81 -6.24 -52.60
C PRO A 138 -8.57 -6.76 -54.02
N LYS A 139 -8.59 -8.09 -54.16
CA LYS A 139 -8.60 -8.75 -55.48
C LYS A 139 -9.94 -9.42 -55.70
N GLU A 140 -10.65 -8.96 -56.72
CA GLU A 140 -11.94 -9.52 -57.14
C GLU A 140 -11.74 -10.88 -57.80
N LYS A 141 -11.75 -11.95 -56.98
CA LYS A 141 -12.28 -13.29 -57.32
C LYS A 141 -12.19 -14.25 -56.11
N PRO A 142 -13.29 -14.90 -55.70
CA PRO A 142 -13.23 -16.03 -54.78
C PRO A 142 -12.70 -17.29 -55.51
N GLY A 143 -11.99 -18.15 -54.81
CA GLY A 143 -11.37 -19.35 -55.38
C GLY A 143 -10.28 -19.89 -54.43
N ASP A 144 -9.02 -19.64 -54.76
CA ASP A 144 -7.87 -20.25 -54.09
C ASP A 144 -7.15 -19.30 -53.12
N LEU A 145 -7.22 -19.62 -51.82
CA LEU A 145 -6.29 -19.10 -50.81
C LEU A 145 -5.12 -20.08 -50.65
N PRO A 146 -3.89 -19.75 -51.10
CA PRO A 146 -2.73 -20.58 -50.79
C PRO A 146 -2.49 -20.58 -49.28
N LYS A 147 -2.32 -21.78 -48.69
CA LYS A 147 -2.02 -21.92 -47.27
C LYS A 147 -0.75 -21.12 -46.92
N PRO A 148 -0.72 -20.42 -45.77
CA PRO A 148 0.43 -19.60 -45.40
C PRO A 148 1.71 -20.46 -45.33
N PRO A 149 2.86 -19.98 -45.83
CA PRO A 149 4.11 -20.68 -45.68
C PRO A 149 4.44 -20.84 -44.18
N PRO A 150 5.05 -21.97 -43.76
CA PRO A 150 5.36 -22.19 -42.35
C PRO A 150 6.29 -21.10 -41.81
N ARG A 151 6.01 -20.61 -40.59
CA ARG A 151 6.76 -19.53 -39.91
C ARG A 151 8.26 -19.81 -39.68
N VAL A 152 8.72 -21.00 -40.00
CA VAL A 152 10.06 -21.56 -39.78
C VAL A 152 10.33 -22.46 -40.99
N SER A 153 11.47 -22.30 -41.67
CA SER A 153 11.77 -23.11 -42.87
C SER A 153 11.99 -24.59 -42.49
N LEU A 154 11.94 -25.51 -43.47
CA LEU A 154 12.21 -26.93 -43.20
C LEU A 154 13.65 -27.12 -42.67
N GLU A 155 14.62 -26.40 -43.23
CA GLU A 155 16.01 -26.40 -42.77
C GLU A 155 16.15 -25.79 -41.37
N GLU A 156 15.44 -24.72 -41.06
CA GLU A 156 15.46 -24.13 -39.72
C GLU A 156 14.77 -25.05 -38.68
N ARG A 157 13.73 -25.79 -39.08
CA ARG A 157 13.14 -26.88 -38.25
C ARG A 157 14.14 -28.00 -38.02
N LYS A 158 14.87 -28.45 -39.05
CA LYS A 158 15.96 -29.44 -38.89
C LYS A 158 17.05 -28.91 -37.96
N ALA A 159 17.51 -27.68 -38.14
CA ALA A 159 18.55 -27.07 -37.30
C ALA A 159 18.12 -26.92 -35.84
N ARG A 160 16.87 -26.46 -35.58
CA ARG A 160 16.29 -26.40 -34.23
C ARG A 160 16.14 -27.80 -33.61
N LYS A 161 15.76 -28.81 -34.40
CA LYS A 161 15.64 -30.20 -33.93
C LYS A 161 17.02 -30.80 -33.60
N ALA A 162 17.98 -30.73 -34.52
CA ALA A 162 19.34 -31.22 -34.33
C ALA A 162 20.05 -30.51 -33.17
N LYS A 163 19.79 -29.21 -32.96
CA LYS A 163 20.24 -28.50 -31.77
C LYS A 163 19.61 -29.09 -30.49
N ALA A 164 18.30 -29.33 -30.46
CA ALA A 164 17.61 -29.88 -29.30
C ALA A 164 18.04 -31.33 -28.99
N GLU A 165 18.33 -32.14 -30.02
CA GLU A 165 18.91 -33.49 -29.88
C GLU A 165 20.35 -33.41 -29.32
N ALA A 166 21.19 -32.51 -29.82
CA ALA A 166 22.54 -32.28 -29.27
C ALA A 166 22.55 -31.68 -27.85
N GLU A 167 21.52 -30.92 -27.45
CA GLU A 167 21.30 -30.45 -26.07
C GLU A 167 20.65 -31.52 -25.16
N LEU A 168 20.17 -32.64 -25.73
CA LEU A 168 19.71 -33.82 -25.00
C LEU A 168 20.89 -34.75 -24.68
N ASP A 169 21.66 -35.11 -25.71
CA ASP A 169 22.77 -36.08 -25.62
C ASP A 169 23.92 -35.59 -24.72
N ASN A 170 24.09 -34.27 -24.57
CA ASN A 170 25.13 -33.69 -23.70
C ASN A 170 24.75 -33.62 -22.20
N ARG A 171 23.64 -34.22 -21.76
CA ARG A 171 23.24 -34.23 -20.33
C ARG A 171 24.01 -35.24 -19.47
N GLY A 172 25.34 -35.21 -19.58
CA GLY A 172 26.27 -36.07 -18.83
C GLY A 172 27.55 -35.39 -18.32
N ALA A 173 27.84 -34.14 -18.72
CA ALA A 173 29.08 -33.44 -18.34
C ALA A 173 28.82 -32.05 -17.74
N LEU A 174 29.31 -31.84 -16.51
CA LEU A 174 29.61 -30.50 -16.01
C LEU A 174 30.89 -30.00 -16.70
N VAL A 175 30.76 -28.94 -17.50
CA VAL A 175 31.92 -28.13 -17.90
C VAL A 175 31.98 -26.92 -16.97
N GLU A 176 32.45 -27.16 -15.75
CA GLU A 176 33.14 -26.11 -15.01
C GLU A 176 34.44 -25.76 -15.76
N THR A 177 34.83 -24.49 -15.73
CA THR A 177 36.17 -24.07 -16.17
C THR A 177 37.19 -24.40 -15.08
N VAL A 178 37.48 -25.69 -14.89
CA VAL A 178 38.48 -26.15 -13.91
C VAL A 178 39.88 -25.82 -14.41
N MET A 179 40.64 -25.05 -13.63
CA MET A 179 42.11 -25.08 -13.73
C MET A 179 42.59 -26.29 -12.93
N VAL A 180 43.05 -27.35 -13.62
CA VAL A 180 43.50 -28.59 -12.98
C VAL A 180 44.95 -28.43 -12.51
N PRO A 181 45.25 -28.62 -11.21
CA PRO A 181 46.61 -28.59 -10.69
C PRO A 181 47.36 -29.91 -10.93
N ASP A 182 48.68 -29.86 -10.85
CA ASP A 182 49.55 -31.04 -10.76
C ASP A 182 49.29 -31.78 -9.42
N PRO A 183 49.12 -33.13 -9.39
CA PRO A 183 48.85 -33.87 -8.15
C PRO A 183 50.02 -33.98 -7.15
N SER A 184 51.22 -33.46 -7.46
CA SER A 184 52.47 -33.85 -6.80
C SER A 184 52.95 -33.00 -5.60
N PHE A 185 52.12 -32.12 -5.01
CA PHE A 185 52.50 -31.38 -3.79
C PHE A 185 51.47 -31.41 -2.65
N GLY A 186 51.97 -31.53 -1.42
CA GLY A 186 51.18 -31.73 -0.20
C GLY A 186 50.69 -30.44 0.48
N ALA A 187 49.94 -30.62 1.57
CA ALA A 187 49.26 -29.54 2.28
C ALA A 187 50.20 -28.52 2.94
N GLY A 188 49.79 -27.25 2.93
CA GLY A 188 50.44 -26.15 3.63
C GLY A 188 49.44 -25.03 3.97
N GLU A 189 49.70 -24.30 5.05
CA GLU A 189 48.85 -23.19 5.51
C GLU A 189 48.95 -21.98 4.56
N TYR A 190 47.84 -21.25 4.33
CA TYR A 190 47.77 -19.78 4.45
C TYR A 190 46.33 -19.27 4.22
N GLY A 191 45.62 -18.91 5.31
CA GLY A 191 44.18 -18.61 5.23
C GLY A 191 43.68 -17.59 6.26
N LYS A 192 44.25 -16.38 6.29
CA LYS A 192 43.75 -15.27 7.14
C LYS A 192 43.77 -13.91 6.42
N ARG A 193 42.73 -13.11 6.70
CA ARG A 193 42.51 -11.69 6.32
C ARG A 193 42.26 -11.39 4.83
N MET A 194 40.99 -11.25 4.48
CA MET A 194 40.38 -9.92 4.38
C MET A 194 38.92 -9.96 4.86
N GLN A 195 38.57 -9.06 5.78
CA GLN A 195 37.18 -8.68 6.05
C GLN A 195 36.94 -7.31 5.42
N ILE A 196 35.83 -7.14 4.69
CA ILE A 196 35.36 -5.83 4.25
C ILE A 196 34.17 -5.47 5.15
N GLN A 197 34.30 -4.39 5.92
CA GLN A 197 33.17 -3.85 6.69
C GLN A 197 32.19 -3.14 5.76
N ALA A 198 30.89 -3.40 5.93
CA ALA A 198 29.85 -2.55 5.36
C ALA A 198 29.78 -1.22 6.13
N VAL A 199 29.67 -0.10 5.41
CA VAL A 199 29.54 1.24 6.00
C VAL A 199 28.06 1.63 6.02
N ALA A 200 27.51 1.83 7.22
CA ALA A 200 26.13 2.29 7.41
C ALA A 200 25.99 3.81 7.13
N PRO A 201 24.79 4.28 6.72
CA PRO A 201 24.51 5.72 6.57
C PRO A 201 24.51 6.44 7.93
N PRO A 202 24.83 7.75 7.98
CA PRO A 202 24.90 8.51 9.22
C PRO A 202 23.50 8.84 9.79
N PRO A 203 23.34 8.87 11.13
CA PRO A 203 22.08 9.24 11.79
C PRO A 203 21.81 10.75 11.72
N ALA A 204 20.53 11.11 11.87
CA ALA A 204 20.10 12.51 12.00
C ALA A 204 20.55 13.13 13.36
N PRO A 205 20.82 14.45 13.42
CA PRO A 205 21.29 15.10 14.64
C PRO A 205 20.21 15.18 15.71
N LEU A 206 20.51 14.68 16.92
CA LEU A 206 19.67 14.83 18.10
C LEU A 206 19.74 16.27 18.66
N SER A 207 18.65 16.69 19.30
CA SER A 207 18.55 17.97 20.01
C SER A 207 19.52 18.04 21.19
N ALA A 208 20.23 19.16 21.33
CA ALA A 208 21.16 19.38 22.42
C ALA A 208 20.44 19.42 23.79
N SER A 209 20.95 18.65 24.75
CA SER A 209 20.52 18.69 26.16
C SER A 209 21.05 19.95 26.84
N TYR A 210 20.15 20.73 27.45
CA TYR A 210 20.51 21.94 28.19
C TYR A 210 20.95 21.59 29.62
N ASN A 211 22.14 22.03 30.06
CA ASN A 211 22.70 21.73 31.37
C ASN A 211 22.74 22.99 32.26
N PRO A 212 21.92 23.10 33.33
CA PRO A 212 21.75 24.33 34.11
C PRO A 212 22.69 24.40 35.32
N SER A 213 23.98 24.72 35.12
CA SER A 213 24.95 24.75 36.24
C SER A 213 26.06 25.82 36.16
N SER A 214 25.74 27.06 35.77
CA SER A 214 26.63 28.22 36.00
C SER A 214 25.91 29.56 35.85
N TYR A 215 25.63 30.25 36.96
CA TYR A 215 25.91 31.69 37.18
C TYR A 215 25.37 32.09 38.55
N ASN A 216 26.26 32.48 39.46
CA ASN A 216 25.92 32.90 40.81
C ASN A 216 26.63 34.23 41.12
N THR A 217 25.90 35.34 41.10
CA THR A 217 26.31 36.61 41.75
C THR A 217 25.04 37.39 42.13
N PRO A 218 24.95 37.97 43.34
CA PRO A 218 23.69 38.51 43.86
C PRO A 218 23.51 40.02 43.62
N VAL A 219 22.25 40.46 43.51
CA VAL A 219 21.84 41.85 43.73
C VAL A 219 20.59 41.85 44.60
N SER A 220 20.59 42.69 45.65
CA SER A 220 19.55 42.73 46.69
C SER A 220 18.23 43.39 46.23
N PRO A 221 17.08 43.07 46.87
CA PRO A 221 15.77 43.47 46.38
C PRO A 221 15.35 44.87 46.81
N THR A 222 14.52 45.52 45.99
CA THR A 222 13.66 46.64 46.40
C THR A 222 12.20 46.19 46.37
N LYS A 223 11.44 46.52 47.43
CA LYS A 223 10.03 46.16 47.56
C LYS A 223 9.17 47.05 46.65
N SER A 224 8.17 46.46 45.99
CA SER A 224 6.94 47.17 45.65
C SER A 224 5.77 46.22 45.81
N GLN A 225 4.66 46.74 46.35
CA GLN A 225 3.46 45.96 46.70
C GLN A 225 2.69 45.58 45.43
N PHE A 226 2.13 44.37 45.40
CA PHE A 226 0.74 44.13 44.98
C PHE A 226 0.20 42.92 45.77
N GLY A 227 -1.11 42.84 45.94
CA GLY A 227 -1.78 41.95 46.91
C GLY A 227 -2.08 40.53 46.41
N ASP A 228 -2.59 39.72 47.33
CA ASP A 228 -2.96 38.33 47.13
C ASP A 228 -4.29 38.19 46.36
N ASP A 229 -4.33 37.29 45.36
CA ASP A 229 -5.54 36.79 44.69
C ASP A 229 -5.23 35.37 44.13
N GLU A 230 -5.18 34.35 44.99
CA GLU A 230 -4.89 32.95 44.61
C GLU A 230 -6.09 32.23 43.95
N GLU A 231 -6.57 32.68 42.79
CA GLU A 231 -7.64 31.94 42.08
C GLU A 231 -7.57 31.92 40.53
N ASN A 232 -6.36 31.86 39.93
CA ASN A 232 -6.21 31.26 38.59
C ASN A 232 -4.76 30.86 38.22
N LEU A 233 -4.47 29.54 38.20
CA LEU A 233 -3.12 29.00 37.93
C LEU A 233 -3.03 27.98 36.77
N GLU A 234 -4.15 27.68 36.10
CA GLU A 234 -4.17 26.77 34.93
C GLU A 234 -4.05 27.48 33.58
N ASP A 235 -4.67 28.66 33.39
CA ASP A 235 -4.66 29.33 32.07
C ASP A 235 -3.26 29.82 31.64
N TYR A 236 -2.35 30.07 32.61
CA TYR A 236 -0.96 30.48 32.35
C TYR A 236 -0.08 29.42 31.67
N LYS A 237 -0.54 28.15 31.57
CA LYS A 237 0.17 27.08 30.84
C LYS A 237 -0.17 27.05 29.34
N ARG A 238 -1.17 27.79 28.89
CA ARG A 238 -1.48 27.90 27.46
C ARG A 238 -0.50 28.86 26.80
N SER A 239 0.40 28.32 25.99
CA SER A 239 1.17 29.14 25.04
C SER A 239 0.20 30.00 24.22
N PRO A 240 0.51 31.30 24.00
CA PRO A 240 -0.38 32.16 23.22
C PRO A 240 -0.63 31.55 21.84
N PRO A 241 -1.87 31.63 21.30
CA PRO A 241 -2.19 31.03 20.02
C PRO A 241 -1.24 31.55 18.95
N ARG A 242 -0.56 30.63 18.25
CA ARG A 242 0.46 30.98 17.27
C ARG A 242 -0.10 32.00 16.27
N PRO A 243 0.63 33.08 15.97
CA PRO A 243 0.16 34.06 15.00
C PRO A 243 -0.21 33.40 13.67
N ILE A 244 -1.39 33.74 13.13
CA ILE A 244 -2.04 33.09 11.97
C ILE A 244 -1.19 33.18 10.66
N TYR A 245 -0.06 33.88 10.70
CA TYR A 245 0.86 34.15 9.60
C TYR A 245 1.77 32.97 9.19
N GLU A 246 1.87 31.87 9.99
CA GLU A 246 2.79 30.75 9.69
C GLU A 246 2.50 30.04 8.34
N ASN A 247 1.25 30.08 7.85
CA ASN A 247 0.80 29.33 6.66
C ASN A 247 0.53 30.20 5.40
N HIS A 248 1.10 31.40 5.30
CA HIS A 248 0.88 32.25 4.11
C HIS A 248 1.67 31.80 2.88
N THR A 249 0.99 31.77 1.72
CA THR A 249 1.67 31.51 0.45
C THR A 249 2.60 32.66 0.07
N LYS A 250 3.60 32.35 -0.76
CA LYS A 250 4.58 33.31 -1.30
C LYS A 250 3.93 34.49 -2.04
N ASN A 251 2.69 34.33 -2.53
CA ASN A 251 1.93 35.39 -3.20
C ASN A 251 1.14 36.27 -2.21
N GLU A 252 0.52 35.69 -1.19
CA GLU A 252 -0.15 36.45 -0.11
C GLU A 252 0.84 37.37 0.63
N LEU A 253 2.06 36.86 0.92
CA LEU A 253 3.14 37.67 1.51
C LEU A 253 3.58 38.84 0.60
N ARG A 254 3.69 38.61 -0.72
CA ARG A 254 4.02 39.66 -1.70
C ARG A 254 2.95 40.75 -1.76
N LEU A 255 1.67 40.38 -1.71
CA LEU A 255 0.54 41.32 -1.67
C LEU A 255 0.57 42.20 -0.41
N MET A 256 0.81 41.61 0.77
CA MET A 256 0.98 42.38 2.01
C MET A 256 2.19 43.33 1.97
N GLN A 257 3.31 42.89 1.40
CA GLN A 257 4.50 43.75 1.24
C GLN A 257 4.25 44.90 0.26
N ALA A 258 3.56 44.66 -0.85
CA ALA A 258 3.20 45.68 -1.83
C ALA A 258 2.26 46.75 -1.23
N ALA A 259 1.23 46.34 -0.47
CA ALA A 259 0.32 47.26 0.21
C ALA A 259 1.07 48.15 1.23
N ARG A 260 1.94 47.56 2.07
CA ARG A 260 2.80 48.29 3.01
C ARG A 260 3.78 49.25 2.31
N SER A 261 4.26 48.91 1.12
CA SER A 261 5.11 49.80 0.32
C SER A 261 4.35 51.02 -0.20
N LYS A 262 3.18 50.81 -0.85
CA LYS A 262 2.34 51.90 -1.37
C LYS A 262 1.91 52.88 -0.27
N ALA A 263 1.52 52.39 0.90
CA ALA A 263 1.17 53.23 2.04
C ALA A 263 2.32 54.17 2.45
N LYS A 264 3.55 53.65 2.59
CA LYS A 264 4.73 54.47 2.91
C LYS A 264 5.05 55.52 1.84
N GLN A 265 4.85 55.20 0.56
CA GLN A 265 5.04 56.16 -0.54
C GLN A 265 4.00 57.29 -0.49
N ALA A 266 2.73 56.99 -0.23
CA ALA A 266 1.67 57.99 -0.09
C ALA A 266 1.95 58.94 1.08
N ASP A 267 2.34 58.42 2.25
CA ASP A 267 2.63 59.23 3.44
C ASP A 267 3.89 60.11 3.27
N PHE A 268 4.89 59.64 2.51
CA PHE A 268 6.06 60.43 2.15
C PHE A 268 5.72 61.58 1.19
N LEU A 269 4.86 61.33 0.19
CA LEU A 269 4.43 62.37 -0.76
C LEU A 269 3.54 63.43 -0.10
N LYS A 270 2.64 63.05 0.81
CA LYS A 270 1.87 64.01 1.64
C LYS A 270 2.80 64.96 2.42
N LYS A 271 3.88 64.43 3.00
CA LYS A 271 4.92 65.24 3.68
C LYS A 271 5.76 66.11 2.74
N LYS A 272 5.85 65.81 1.44
CA LYS A 272 6.46 66.70 0.45
C LYS A 272 5.53 67.83 0.02
N VAL A 273 4.26 67.53 -0.29
CA VAL A 273 3.29 68.54 -0.73
C VAL A 273 3.03 69.58 0.36
N SER A 274 2.86 69.17 1.63
CA SER A 274 2.72 70.12 2.75
C SER A 274 3.93 71.06 2.93
N ARG A 275 5.15 70.64 2.56
CA ARG A 275 6.32 71.52 2.58
C ARG A 275 6.34 72.51 1.41
N LEU A 276 5.86 72.08 0.24
CA LEU A 276 5.68 72.93 -0.94
C LEU A 276 4.56 73.96 -0.73
N GLU A 277 3.47 73.57 -0.06
CA GLU A 277 2.35 74.46 0.31
C GLU A 277 2.80 75.61 1.19
N ASN A 278 3.53 75.32 2.28
CA ASN A 278 4.10 76.34 3.15
C ASN A 278 5.04 77.27 2.36
N PHE A 279 6.01 76.70 1.64
CA PHE A 279 6.99 77.48 0.85
C PHE A 279 6.34 78.40 -0.19
N VAL A 280 5.27 77.96 -0.87
CA VAL A 280 4.51 78.80 -1.82
C VAL A 280 3.67 79.86 -1.10
N GLY A 281 3.21 79.60 0.11
CA GLY A 281 2.57 80.60 0.99
C GLY A 281 3.55 81.71 1.41
N ASP A 282 4.75 81.33 1.85
CA ASP A 282 5.83 82.25 2.24
C ASP A 282 6.25 83.15 1.07
N LEU A 283 6.40 82.55 -0.13
CA LEU A 283 6.71 83.26 -1.38
C LEU A 283 5.61 84.24 -1.80
N LYS A 284 4.33 83.87 -1.69
CA LYS A 284 3.20 84.77 -1.97
C LYS A 284 3.13 85.92 -0.99
N SER A 285 3.40 85.68 0.28
CA SER A 285 3.46 86.71 1.32
C SER A 285 4.58 87.72 1.04
N SER A 286 5.76 87.21 0.66
CA SER A 286 6.92 88.03 0.27
C SER A 286 6.68 88.86 -0.99
N VAL A 287 6.00 88.30 -2.00
CA VAL A 287 5.61 89.04 -3.22
C VAL A 287 4.52 90.07 -2.96
N THR A 288 3.69 89.88 -1.93
CA THR A 288 2.68 90.88 -1.54
C THR A 288 3.35 92.05 -0.81
N ALA A 289 4.23 91.78 0.16
CA ALA A 289 5.02 92.81 0.85
C ALA A 289 5.83 93.68 -0.13
N LEU A 290 6.50 93.07 -1.12
CA LEU A 290 7.25 93.79 -2.16
C LEU A 290 6.39 94.64 -3.12
N LYS A 291 5.06 94.45 -3.15
CA LYS A 291 4.13 95.31 -3.90
C LYS A 291 3.60 96.47 -3.07
N GLU A 292 3.55 96.31 -1.75
CA GLU A 292 3.09 97.32 -0.80
C GLU A 292 4.22 98.28 -0.42
N ASP A 293 5.46 97.76 -0.30
CA ASP A 293 6.69 98.56 -0.20
C ASP A 293 7.80 97.97 -1.11
N PRO A 294 8.05 98.58 -2.29
CA PRO A 294 9.15 98.18 -3.18
C PRO A 294 10.56 98.37 -2.60
N GLY A 295 10.72 99.09 -1.49
CA GLY A 295 11.98 99.25 -0.75
C GLY A 295 12.21 98.19 0.33
N ALA A 296 11.21 97.35 0.64
CA ALA A 296 11.29 96.38 1.72
C ALA A 296 12.33 95.29 1.44
N THR A 297 13.37 95.22 2.30
CA THR A 297 14.41 94.19 2.21
C THR A 297 13.88 92.84 2.70
N LEU A 298 13.82 91.85 1.81
CA LEU A 298 13.34 90.50 2.12
C LEU A 298 14.14 89.85 3.27
N PRO A 299 13.46 89.18 4.24
CA PRO A 299 14.12 88.51 5.36
C PRO A 299 14.99 87.35 4.87
N THR A 300 16.29 87.56 4.83
CA THR A 300 17.27 86.83 4.01
C THR A 300 17.61 85.39 4.48
N ARG A 301 16.79 84.79 5.35
CA ARG A 301 17.24 83.69 6.25
C ARG A 301 16.59 82.32 6.09
N GLN A 302 15.72 82.09 5.10
CA GLN A 302 15.05 80.78 4.90
C GLN A 302 14.97 80.27 3.43
N HIS A 303 15.77 80.79 2.51
CA HIS A 303 15.74 80.38 1.09
C HIS A 303 17.04 79.74 0.54
N THR A 304 17.99 79.39 1.42
CA THR A 304 19.28 78.76 1.06
C THR A 304 19.18 77.29 0.61
N ALA A 305 18.00 76.69 0.60
CA ALA A 305 17.79 75.27 0.27
C ALA A 305 17.54 74.97 -1.21
N LEU A 306 17.43 75.99 -2.08
CA LEU A 306 17.17 75.85 -3.51
C LEU A 306 18.12 76.71 -4.35
N GLY A 307 19.33 76.18 -4.60
CA GLY A 307 20.23 76.60 -5.68
C GLY A 307 20.45 78.11 -5.83
N GLU A 308 21.33 78.69 -5.01
CA GLU A 308 21.68 80.11 -5.05
C GLU A 308 22.28 80.54 -6.41
N LYS A 309 21.42 81.05 -7.33
CA LYS A 309 21.80 82.04 -8.37
C LYS A 309 20.68 82.65 -9.23
N SER A 310 19.47 82.07 -9.29
CA SER A 310 18.56 82.35 -10.44
C SER A 310 17.26 83.14 -10.18
N MET A 311 16.90 83.51 -8.95
CA MET A 311 15.57 84.10 -8.63
C MET A 311 15.58 85.59 -8.26
N LEU A 312 16.73 86.16 -7.87
CA LEU A 312 16.84 87.54 -7.34
C LEU A 312 17.06 88.64 -8.40
N GLY A 313 17.08 88.29 -9.69
CA GLY A 313 17.19 89.23 -10.81
C GLY A 313 16.03 89.13 -11.82
N LEU A 314 14.99 88.35 -11.52
CA LEU A 314 13.86 88.12 -12.40
C LEU A 314 12.88 89.29 -12.36
N ALA A 315 12.44 89.76 -13.53
CA ALA A 315 11.40 90.78 -13.62
C ALA A 315 10.07 90.24 -13.10
N GLY A 316 9.16 91.13 -12.66
CA GLY A 316 7.90 90.73 -12.00
C GLY A 316 7.01 89.76 -12.80
N GLY A 317 7.10 89.76 -14.14
CA GLY A 317 6.43 88.78 -15.01
C GLY A 317 7.07 87.39 -14.99
N GLU A 318 8.40 87.30 -14.88
CA GLU A 318 9.14 86.03 -14.82
C GLU A 318 8.94 85.34 -13.47
N LEU A 319 8.90 86.10 -12.38
CA LEU A 319 8.55 85.56 -11.05
C LEU A 319 7.10 85.04 -11.02
N ALA A 320 6.16 85.72 -11.70
CA ALA A 320 4.80 85.22 -11.87
C ALA A 320 4.74 83.93 -12.72
N ALA A 321 5.59 83.80 -13.75
CA ALA A 321 5.72 82.57 -14.53
C ALA A 321 6.28 81.42 -13.67
N ALA A 322 7.30 81.67 -12.85
CA ALA A 322 7.87 80.69 -11.92
C ALA A 322 6.83 80.21 -10.89
N ILE A 323 6.03 81.11 -10.33
CA ILE A 323 4.92 80.78 -9.41
C ILE A 323 3.87 79.90 -10.12
N ASN A 324 3.49 80.22 -11.36
CA ASN A 324 2.57 79.39 -12.14
C ASN A 324 3.13 77.98 -12.41
N VAL A 325 4.42 77.84 -12.71
CA VAL A 325 5.07 76.53 -12.88
C VAL A 325 5.06 75.73 -11.56
N LEU A 326 5.35 76.37 -10.43
CA LEU A 326 5.28 75.74 -9.12
C LEU A 326 3.85 75.30 -8.75
N GLN A 327 2.84 76.11 -9.05
CA GLN A 327 1.43 75.73 -8.84
C GLN A 327 1.00 74.57 -9.76
N GLN A 328 1.47 74.51 -11.01
CA GLN A 328 1.25 73.34 -11.87
C GLN A 328 1.96 72.07 -11.36
N GLN A 329 3.15 72.20 -10.76
CA GLN A 329 3.82 71.07 -10.11
C GLN A 329 3.10 70.62 -8.84
N GLN A 330 2.59 71.57 -8.03
CA GLN A 330 1.78 71.28 -6.84
C GLN A 330 0.52 70.50 -7.22
N GLN A 331 -0.23 70.94 -8.23
CA GLN A 331 -1.42 70.24 -8.72
C GLN A 331 -1.10 68.82 -9.18
N LYS A 332 -0.05 68.65 -10.01
CA LYS A 332 0.41 67.32 -10.46
C LYS A 332 0.78 66.40 -9.30
N GLN A 333 1.39 66.92 -8.22
CA GLN A 333 1.67 66.12 -7.02
C GLN A 333 0.42 65.79 -6.21
N ALA A 334 -0.55 66.70 -6.10
CA ALA A 334 -1.84 66.45 -5.46
C ALA A 334 -2.64 65.35 -6.18
N ASP A 335 -2.68 65.36 -7.51
CA ASP A 335 -3.34 64.34 -8.32
C ASP A 335 -2.68 62.95 -8.16
N ILE A 336 -1.35 62.91 -8.06
CA ILE A 336 -0.59 61.68 -7.73
C ILE A 336 -0.94 61.17 -6.32
N ILE A 337 -1.05 62.05 -5.32
CA ILE A 337 -1.47 61.66 -3.96
C ILE A 337 -2.91 61.12 -3.95
N LYS A 338 -3.82 61.75 -4.71
CA LYS A 338 -5.21 61.30 -4.85
C LYS A 338 -5.26 59.88 -5.44
N LYS A 339 -4.52 59.64 -6.54
CA LYS A 339 -4.39 58.30 -7.14
C LYS A 339 -3.80 57.28 -6.17
N LEU A 340 -2.69 57.61 -5.48
CA LEU A 340 -2.04 56.72 -4.50
C LEU A 340 -2.90 56.42 -3.27
N THR A 341 -3.85 57.29 -2.92
CA THR A 341 -4.79 57.07 -1.82
C THR A 341 -5.84 56.02 -2.22
N VAL A 342 -6.43 56.14 -3.41
CA VAL A 342 -7.34 55.10 -3.96
C VAL A 342 -6.61 53.75 -4.13
N ASP A 343 -5.39 53.78 -4.67
CA ASP A 343 -4.51 52.60 -4.80
C ASP A 343 -4.17 51.91 -3.46
N LYS A 344 -4.20 52.66 -2.35
CA LYS A 344 -4.01 52.16 -0.98
C LYS A 344 -5.30 51.53 -0.45
N GLU A 345 -6.42 52.22 -0.56
CA GLU A 345 -7.73 51.73 -0.09
C GLU A 345 -8.13 50.42 -0.79
N ASP A 346 -7.92 50.33 -2.10
CA ASP A 346 -8.21 49.13 -2.87
C ASP A 346 -7.24 47.96 -2.53
N ALA A 347 -5.99 48.26 -2.15
CA ALA A 347 -5.06 47.26 -1.63
C ALA A 347 -5.43 46.78 -0.22
N GLU A 348 -5.85 47.68 0.68
CA GLU A 348 -6.30 47.33 2.03
C GLU A 348 -7.61 46.53 2.01
N LYS A 349 -8.52 46.83 1.09
CA LYS A 349 -9.72 46.03 0.80
C LYS A 349 -9.35 44.60 0.40
N ARG A 350 -8.47 44.43 -0.60
CA ARG A 350 -7.98 43.11 -1.04
C ARG A 350 -7.30 42.32 0.09
N VAL A 351 -6.58 42.99 1.00
CA VAL A 351 -6.00 42.33 2.20
C VAL A 351 -7.09 41.86 3.16
N LYS A 352 -8.13 42.67 3.44
CA LYS A 352 -9.28 42.27 4.28
C LYS A 352 -10.07 41.12 3.65
N ASP A 353 -10.18 41.08 2.33
CA ASP A 353 -10.85 39.99 1.60
C ASP A 353 -10.05 38.68 1.72
N LEU A 354 -8.74 38.73 1.46
CA LEU A 354 -7.84 37.59 1.65
C LEU A 354 -7.82 37.09 3.10
N GLN A 355 -7.87 37.98 4.09
CA GLN A 355 -7.98 37.60 5.51
C GLN A 355 -9.29 36.85 5.80
N ARG A 356 -10.43 37.32 5.28
CA ARG A 356 -11.71 36.63 5.42
C ARG A 356 -11.70 35.24 4.78
N ASP A 357 -11.11 35.11 3.59
CA ASP A 357 -11.03 33.82 2.90
C ASP A 357 -9.95 32.87 3.46
N LEU A 358 -8.93 33.39 4.15
CA LEU A 358 -8.03 32.58 4.98
C LEU A 358 -8.74 32.00 6.21
N VAL A 359 -9.55 32.82 6.91
CA VAL A 359 -10.35 32.35 8.07
C VAL A 359 -11.38 31.31 7.63
N LYS A 360 -12.09 31.52 6.51
CA LYS A 360 -12.99 30.49 5.93
C LYS A 360 -12.25 29.18 5.63
N ARG A 361 -11.09 29.25 4.95
CA ARG A 361 -10.27 28.06 4.62
C ARG A 361 -9.79 27.34 5.90
N HIS A 362 -9.37 28.08 6.92
CA HIS A 362 -8.96 27.48 8.20
C HIS A 362 -10.12 26.79 8.93
N ASN A 363 -11.29 27.43 8.99
CA ASN A 363 -12.47 26.85 9.63
C ASN A 363 -12.95 25.59 8.89
N ALA A 364 -13.03 25.63 7.55
CA ALA A 364 -13.37 24.45 6.75
C ALA A 364 -12.37 23.29 6.96
N SER A 365 -11.07 23.59 7.07
CA SER A 365 -10.05 22.58 7.42
C SER A 365 -10.27 22.02 8.84
N LYS A 366 -10.59 22.87 9.82
CA LYS A 366 -10.84 22.47 11.21
C LYS A 366 -12.11 21.65 11.38
N ASP A 367 -13.16 21.94 10.62
CA ASP A 367 -14.40 21.18 10.65
C ASP A 367 -14.25 19.84 9.91
N SER A 368 -13.47 19.78 8.83
CA SER A 368 -13.06 18.51 8.19
C SER A 368 -12.19 17.63 9.11
N GLU A 369 -11.24 18.22 9.86
CA GLU A 369 -10.48 17.51 10.90
C GLU A 369 -11.40 16.93 11.99
N ARG A 370 -12.40 17.71 12.45
CA ARG A 370 -13.39 17.29 13.45
C ARG A 370 -14.31 16.18 12.93
N GLU A 371 -14.72 16.26 11.67
CA GLU A 371 -15.57 15.25 11.03
C GLU A 371 -14.83 13.93 10.88
N SER A 372 -13.61 13.93 10.31
CA SER A 372 -12.77 12.74 10.22
C SER A 372 -12.43 12.12 11.58
N ARG A 373 -12.24 12.96 12.62
CA ARG A 373 -12.06 12.48 14.00
C ARG A 373 -13.32 11.82 14.56
N ARG A 374 -14.51 12.40 14.34
CA ARG A 374 -15.79 11.80 14.74
C ARG A 374 -16.07 10.49 14.02
N GLU A 375 -15.73 10.39 12.73
CA GLU A 375 -15.84 9.13 11.99
C GLU A 375 -14.95 8.05 12.60
N LYS A 376 -13.68 8.35 12.92
CA LYS A 376 -12.77 7.41 13.59
C LYS A 376 -13.28 6.99 14.98
N GLU A 377 -13.72 7.94 15.81
CA GLU A 377 -14.25 7.65 17.15
C GLU A 377 -15.55 6.81 17.06
N ALA A 378 -16.43 7.10 16.09
CA ALA A 378 -17.64 6.31 15.84
C ALA A 378 -17.34 4.90 15.29
N GLU A 379 -16.34 4.76 14.42
CA GLU A 379 -15.86 3.48 13.90
C GLU A 379 -15.15 2.63 14.96
N GLU A 380 -14.39 3.25 15.88
CA GLU A 380 -13.80 2.55 17.02
C GLU A 380 -14.89 2.02 17.97
N VAL A 381 -15.92 2.82 18.25
CA VAL A 381 -17.10 2.39 19.01
C VAL A 381 -17.88 1.30 18.27
N ALA A 382 -18.10 1.43 16.97
CA ALA A 382 -18.75 0.41 16.15
C ALA A 382 -17.93 -0.89 16.11
N THR A 383 -16.60 -0.81 16.03
CA THR A 383 -15.67 -1.94 16.09
C THR A 383 -15.76 -2.65 17.44
N LYS A 384 -15.74 -1.92 18.56
CA LYS A 384 -15.88 -2.49 19.91
C LYS A 384 -17.27 -3.10 20.14
N ALA A 385 -18.32 -2.50 19.59
CA ALA A 385 -19.68 -3.04 19.63
C ALA A 385 -19.82 -4.29 18.74
N LEU A 386 -19.19 -4.30 17.56
CA LEU A 386 -19.15 -5.43 16.65
C LEU A 386 -18.37 -6.60 17.28
N PHE A 387 -17.18 -6.36 17.82
CA PHE A 387 -16.36 -7.34 18.54
C PHE A 387 -17.15 -8.06 19.65
N LYS A 388 -17.98 -7.31 20.38
CA LYS A 388 -18.86 -7.82 21.43
C LYS A 388 -20.12 -8.55 20.92
N LYS A 389 -20.48 -8.41 19.63
CA LYS A 389 -21.70 -8.94 19.02
C LYS A 389 -21.46 -10.09 18.02
N THR A 390 -20.39 -10.04 17.22
CA THR A 390 -20.11 -11.06 16.18
C THR A 390 -19.59 -12.35 16.78
N GLY A 391 -18.95 -12.30 17.96
CA GLY A 391 -18.49 -13.48 18.66
C GLY A 391 -17.52 -14.32 17.82
N CYS A 392 -16.29 -13.84 17.64
CA CYS A 392 -15.17 -14.71 17.24
C CYS A 392 -14.76 -15.66 18.38
N VAL A 393 -15.74 -16.39 18.94
CA VAL A 393 -15.62 -17.23 20.14
C VAL A 393 -14.64 -18.38 19.91
N ASN A 394 -14.59 -18.88 18.67
CA ASN A 394 -13.87 -20.09 18.29
C ASN A 394 -12.69 -19.77 17.36
N ALA A 395 -11.82 -18.85 17.77
CA ALA A 395 -10.46 -18.70 17.22
C ALA A 395 -9.40 -19.40 18.10
N VAL A 396 -9.79 -19.80 19.31
CA VAL A 396 -8.96 -20.51 20.28
C VAL A 396 -9.69 -21.80 20.69
N ALA A 397 -8.97 -22.93 20.70
CA ALA A 397 -9.47 -24.21 21.22
C ALA A 397 -8.37 -24.98 21.95
N LYS A 398 -8.73 -26.06 22.65
CA LYS A 398 -7.79 -26.95 23.36
C LYS A 398 -8.17 -28.40 23.08
N LEU A 399 -7.21 -29.21 22.65
CA LEU A 399 -7.41 -30.64 22.40
C LEU A 399 -7.39 -31.45 23.70
N GLY A 400 -8.49 -32.12 23.97
CA GLY A 400 -8.67 -33.11 25.01
C GLY A 400 -7.87 -34.40 24.78
N ARG A 401 -8.07 -35.39 25.65
CA ARG A 401 -7.47 -36.72 25.46
C ARG A 401 -8.27 -37.49 24.42
N GLY A 402 -7.59 -37.99 23.38
CA GLY A 402 -8.23 -38.74 22.30
C GLY A 402 -8.87 -37.88 21.19
N GLU A 403 -8.80 -36.55 21.30
CA GLU A 403 -9.20 -35.65 20.21
C GLU A 403 -8.09 -35.55 19.15
N VAL A 404 -8.50 -35.47 17.88
CA VAL A 404 -7.61 -35.43 16.71
C VAL A 404 -8.00 -34.26 15.83
N CYS A 405 -7.04 -33.42 15.48
CA CYS A 405 -7.20 -32.32 14.55
C CYS A 405 -6.52 -32.66 13.22
N GLU A 406 -7.22 -32.57 12.09
CA GLU A 406 -6.60 -32.70 10.77
C GLU A 406 -6.44 -31.33 10.10
N PHE A 407 -5.27 -31.10 9.50
CA PHE A 407 -4.93 -29.91 8.74
C PHE A 407 -4.85 -30.27 7.25
N LEU A 408 -5.71 -29.60 6.47
CA LEU A 408 -5.76 -29.65 5.01
C LEU A 408 -5.50 -28.22 4.49
N THR A 409 -4.93 -28.04 3.31
CA THR A 409 -4.70 -26.69 2.76
C THR A 409 -4.67 -26.71 1.23
N ASP A 410 -4.87 -25.54 0.63
CA ASP A 410 -4.58 -25.27 -0.79
C ASP A 410 -5.21 -26.32 -1.71
N ILE A 411 -6.50 -26.55 -1.46
CA ILE A 411 -7.35 -27.39 -2.31
C ILE A 411 -7.47 -26.73 -3.70
N GLU A 412 -7.41 -25.40 -3.76
CA GLU A 412 -7.49 -24.59 -4.97
C GLU A 412 -8.64 -24.99 -5.91
N GLY A 413 -9.82 -25.31 -5.38
CA GLY A 413 -10.98 -25.78 -6.15
C GLY A 413 -10.87 -27.18 -6.76
N ASN A 414 -9.81 -27.93 -6.49
CA ASN A 414 -9.66 -29.30 -6.99
C ASN A 414 -10.49 -30.29 -6.16
N TYR A 415 -11.76 -30.47 -6.52
CA TYR A 415 -12.70 -31.33 -5.80
C TYR A 415 -12.25 -32.81 -5.77
N SER A 416 -11.63 -33.32 -6.84
CA SER A 416 -11.10 -34.70 -6.86
C SER A 416 -9.96 -34.90 -5.84
N TYR A 417 -9.09 -33.90 -5.69
CA TYR A 417 -8.07 -33.88 -4.63
C TYR A 417 -8.70 -33.79 -3.23
N PHE A 418 -9.73 -32.94 -3.05
CA PHE A 418 -10.45 -32.86 -1.79
C PHE A 418 -11.10 -34.21 -1.40
N LEU A 419 -11.72 -34.92 -2.35
CA LEU A 419 -12.26 -36.27 -2.11
C LEU A 419 -11.16 -37.29 -1.77
N ALA A 420 -9.97 -37.19 -2.35
CA ALA A 420 -8.83 -38.04 -1.99
C ALA A 420 -8.37 -37.80 -0.53
N LEU A 421 -8.28 -36.52 -0.12
CA LEU A 421 -8.02 -36.15 1.27
C LEU A 421 -9.11 -36.66 2.22
N VAL A 422 -10.40 -36.53 1.87
CA VAL A 422 -11.53 -37.07 2.66
C VAL A 422 -11.41 -38.59 2.79
N LYS A 423 -11.10 -39.30 1.70
CA LYS A 423 -10.89 -40.76 1.71
C LYS A 423 -9.72 -41.22 2.59
N ARG A 424 -8.74 -40.35 2.86
CA ARG A 424 -7.63 -40.60 3.79
C ARG A 424 -7.87 -40.05 5.20
N SER A 425 -8.90 -39.26 5.40
CA SER A 425 -9.17 -38.62 6.69
C SER A 425 -9.61 -39.65 7.74
N LYS A 426 -9.19 -39.44 8.99
CA LYS A 426 -9.68 -40.17 10.17
C LYS A 426 -10.75 -39.37 10.93
N VAL A 427 -11.14 -38.21 10.40
CA VAL A 427 -11.89 -37.16 11.11
C VAL A 427 -13.05 -36.61 10.27
N LEU A 428 -12.87 -36.49 8.95
CA LEU A 428 -13.83 -36.01 7.97
C LEU A 428 -14.28 -37.19 7.11
N SER A 429 -15.58 -37.30 6.85
CA SER A 429 -16.16 -38.36 6.01
C SER A 429 -17.34 -37.83 5.21
N GLU A 430 -17.80 -38.57 4.20
CA GLU A 430 -18.98 -38.22 3.41
C GLU A 430 -20.20 -39.00 3.92
N ASP A 431 -21.29 -38.28 4.25
CA ASP A 431 -22.59 -38.83 4.60
C ASP A 431 -23.63 -38.51 3.52
N ALA A 432 -24.55 -39.45 3.28
CA ALA A 432 -25.49 -39.39 2.16
C ALA A 432 -26.62 -38.35 2.35
N GLU A 433 -26.91 -37.95 3.60
CA GLU A 433 -27.97 -36.98 3.93
C GLU A 433 -27.39 -35.57 4.20
N HIS A 434 -26.25 -35.51 4.88
CA HIS A 434 -25.65 -34.26 5.39
C HIS A 434 -24.43 -33.79 4.58
N GLY A 435 -24.03 -34.52 3.55
CA GLY A 435 -22.75 -34.32 2.86
C GLY A 435 -21.59 -34.60 3.81
N PHE A 436 -20.50 -33.83 3.72
CA PHE A 436 -19.35 -34.07 4.61
C PHE A 436 -19.70 -33.90 6.10
N VAL A 437 -19.29 -34.85 6.95
CA VAL A 437 -19.53 -34.88 8.40
C VAL A 437 -18.22 -35.10 9.18
N LEU A 438 -18.19 -34.62 10.42
CA LEU A 438 -17.00 -34.58 11.27
C LEU A 438 -17.17 -35.49 12.49
N ALA A 439 -16.30 -36.49 12.62
CA ALA A 439 -16.26 -37.45 13.74
C ALA A 439 -16.27 -36.73 15.10
N ASP A 440 -16.86 -37.33 16.15
CA ASP A 440 -17.17 -36.61 17.41
C ASP A 440 -15.94 -36.02 18.11
N ASN A 441 -14.83 -36.75 18.14
CA ASN A 441 -13.53 -36.33 18.67
C ASN A 441 -12.66 -35.56 17.66
N GLY A 442 -13.20 -35.27 16.47
CA GLY A 442 -12.50 -34.71 15.33
C GLY A 442 -12.54 -33.18 15.26
N TYR A 443 -11.44 -32.58 14.82
CA TYR A 443 -11.29 -31.16 14.51
C TYR A 443 -10.71 -31.01 13.11
N LEU A 444 -11.11 -29.98 12.38
CA LEU A 444 -10.66 -29.74 11.01
C LEU A 444 -10.14 -28.31 10.89
N VAL A 445 -8.94 -28.14 10.33
CA VAL A 445 -8.42 -26.83 9.94
C VAL A 445 -8.15 -26.83 8.44
N HIS A 446 -8.78 -25.91 7.71
CA HIS A 446 -8.40 -25.59 6.33
C HIS A 446 -7.41 -24.42 6.34
N GLY A 447 -6.23 -24.55 5.71
CA GLY A 447 -5.14 -23.56 5.78
C GLY A 447 -5.24 -22.37 4.83
N GLY A 448 -6.22 -22.36 3.92
CA GLY A 448 -6.47 -21.27 2.97
C GLY A 448 -6.46 -21.75 1.51
N ASP A 449 -6.69 -20.81 0.59
CA ASP A 449 -6.66 -21.00 -0.86
C ASP A 449 -7.56 -22.15 -1.34
N ALA A 450 -8.86 -22.00 -1.06
CA ALA A 450 -9.89 -22.99 -1.37
C ALA A 450 -10.31 -23.01 -2.85
N VAL A 451 -9.84 -22.05 -3.67
CA VAL A 451 -10.38 -21.72 -5.01
C VAL A 451 -9.30 -21.55 -6.08
N ASP A 452 -9.71 -21.32 -7.33
CA ASP A 452 -8.92 -21.08 -8.56
C ASP A 452 -8.66 -22.30 -9.44
N LYS A 453 -7.65 -23.12 -9.11
CA LYS A 453 -7.04 -24.02 -10.10
C LYS A 453 -7.98 -25.12 -10.62
N GLY A 454 -8.83 -25.72 -9.80
CA GLY A 454 -9.62 -26.91 -10.14
C GLY A 454 -11.10 -26.69 -10.51
N PRO A 455 -11.71 -27.63 -11.25
CA PRO A 455 -13.12 -27.59 -11.65
C PRO A 455 -14.05 -28.07 -10.52
N GLY A 456 -14.15 -27.27 -9.46
CA GLY A 456 -14.82 -27.68 -8.22
C GLY A 456 -14.89 -26.63 -7.12
N ASP A 457 -14.57 -25.36 -7.42
CA ASP A 457 -14.42 -24.31 -6.41
C ASP A 457 -15.73 -23.96 -5.70
N ILE A 458 -16.86 -23.94 -6.42
CA ILE A 458 -18.20 -23.79 -5.85
C ILE A 458 -18.49 -24.93 -4.85
N ARG A 459 -18.28 -26.20 -5.24
CA ARG A 459 -18.53 -27.36 -4.37
C ARG A 459 -17.60 -27.40 -3.15
N VAL A 460 -16.29 -27.19 -3.31
CA VAL A 460 -15.32 -27.15 -2.20
C VAL A 460 -15.72 -26.09 -1.18
N VAL A 461 -16.00 -24.86 -1.62
CA VAL A 461 -16.28 -23.75 -0.70
C VAL A 461 -17.64 -23.89 -0.03
N LYS A 462 -18.68 -24.39 -0.73
CA LYS A 462 -19.97 -24.71 -0.11
C LYS A 462 -19.85 -25.84 0.91
N ALA A 463 -19.02 -26.86 0.65
CA ALA A 463 -18.73 -27.94 1.61
C ALA A 463 -18.03 -27.42 2.89
N LEU A 464 -16.91 -26.70 2.75
CA LEU A 464 -16.18 -26.10 3.88
C LEU A 464 -17.06 -25.14 4.70
N THR A 465 -17.88 -24.32 4.04
CA THR A 465 -18.81 -23.40 4.70
C THR A 465 -19.92 -24.15 5.43
N SER A 466 -20.45 -25.24 4.87
CA SER A 466 -21.43 -26.12 5.53
C SER A 466 -20.84 -26.76 6.80
N LEU A 467 -19.62 -27.28 6.71
CA LEU A 467 -18.87 -27.83 7.85
C LEU A 467 -18.66 -26.78 8.95
N LYS A 468 -18.21 -25.57 8.61
CA LYS A 468 -18.03 -24.48 9.60
C LYS A 468 -19.34 -24.01 10.23
N LYS A 469 -20.46 -24.05 9.49
CA LYS A 469 -21.79 -23.70 10.02
C LYS A 469 -22.36 -24.78 10.96
N ARG A 470 -22.11 -26.07 10.69
CA ARG A 470 -22.54 -27.19 11.55
C ARG A 470 -21.64 -27.42 12.78
N TYR A 471 -20.33 -27.24 12.62
CA TYR A 471 -19.33 -27.52 13.66
C TYR A 471 -18.49 -26.28 14.00
N PRO A 472 -19.09 -25.14 14.40
CA PRO A 472 -18.40 -23.84 14.46
C PRO A 472 -17.23 -23.76 15.45
N GLY A 473 -17.15 -24.69 16.41
CA GLY A 473 -16.06 -24.82 17.39
C GLY A 473 -15.05 -25.94 17.11
N ARG A 474 -15.31 -26.80 16.11
CA ARG A 474 -14.40 -27.91 15.72
C ARG A 474 -13.81 -27.76 14.31
N VAL A 475 -14.47 -26.98 13.44
CA VAL A 475 -13.96 -26.59 12.12
C VAL A 475 -13.40 -25.18 12.18
N PHE A 476 -12.22 -24.96 11.62
CA PHE A 476 -11.53 -23.68 11.48
C PHE A 476 -11.15 -23.52 10.01
N LEU A 477 -11.33 -22.33 9.46
CA LEU A 477 -11.04 -22.04 8.07
C LEU A 477 -10.14 -20.81 8.05
N ILE A 478 -8.88 -20.98 7.67
CA ILE A 478 -7.91 -19.90 7.56
C ILE A 478 -8.09 -19.21 6.21
N MET A 479 -7.85 -17.90 6.18
CA MET A 479 -7.95 -17.04 5.00
C MET A 479 -6.67 -17.12 4.18
N GLY A 480 -6.76 -17.68 2.97
CA GLY A 480 -5.68 -17.61 1.99
C GLY A 480 -5.72 -16.35 1.12
N ASN A 481 -4.63 -16.11 0.37
CA ASN A 481 -4.52 -14.97 -0.54
C ASN A 481 -5.48 -15.05 -1.74
N ARG A 482 -5.71 -16.23 -2.32
CA ARG A 482 -6.70 -16.42 -3.39
C ARG A 482 -8.11 -16.15 -2.89
N ASP A 483 -8.39 -16.58 -1.67
CA ASP A 483 -9.71 -16.44 -1.05
C ASP A 483 -10.11 -14.96 -0.95
N VAL A 484 -9.26 -14.15 -0.30
CA VAL A 484 -9.56 -12.74 -0.02
C VAL A 484 -9.55 -11.87 -1.28
N ASN A 485 -8.69 -12.19 -2.25
CA ASN A 485 -8.60 -11.44 -3.51
C ASN A 485 -9.88 -11.52 -4.36
N LYS A 486 -10.82 -12.45 -4.11
CA LYS A 486 -12.11 -12.47 -4.82
C LYS A 486 -13.00 -11.26 -4.53
N LEU A 487 -12.86 -10.61 -3.37
CA LEU A 487 -13.66 -9.41 -3.04
C LEU A 487 -13.49 -8.26 -4.05
N ARG A 488 -12.30 -8.13 -4.67
CA ARG A 488 -12.01 -7.05 -5.63
C ARG A 488 -12.84 -7.15 -6.92
N LEU A 489 -13.29 -8.35 -7.30
CA LEU A 489 -13.92 -8.61 -8.60
C LEU A 489 -15.16 -7.74 -8.81
N LEU A 490 -16.00 -7.58 -7.79
CA LEU A 490 -17.20 -6.74 -7.85
C LEU A 490 -16.89 -5.26 -8.15
N SER A 491 -15.78 -4.74 -7.60
CA SER A 491 -15.32 -3.36 -7.84
C SER A 491 -14.69 -3.17 -9.21
N GLU A 492 -13.82 -4.09 -9.64
CA GLU A 492 -13.02 -3.94 -10.88
C GLU A 492 -13.76 -4.42 -12.15
N LEU A 493 -14.84 -5.19 -11.98
CA LEU A 493 -15.80 -5.55 -13.03
C LEU A 493 -17.08 -4.70 -12.95
N GLY A 494 -17.08 -3.67 -12.10
CA GLY A 494 -18.13 -2.65 -12.04
C GLY A 494 -18.29 -1.87 -13.34
N GLU A 495 -19.42 -1.20 -13.51
CA GLU A 495 -19.65 -0.33 -14.68
C GLU A 495 -18.66 0.83 -14.69
N GLY A 496 -18.18 1.22 -15.86
CA GLY A 496 -17.11 2.22 -16.04
C GLY A 496 -15.68 1.74 -15.73
N HIS A 497 -15.51 0.74 -14.86
CA HIS A 497 -14.19 0.36 -14.31
C HIS A 497 -13.35 -0.57 -15.21
N VAL A 498 -13.98 -1.24 -16.19
CA VAL A 498 -13.30 -2.16 -17.14
C VAL A 498 -12.08 -1.52 -17.82
N ASN A 499 -12.22 -0.27 -18.28
CA ASN A 499 -11.18 0.47 -18.98
C ASN A 499 -10.27 1.31 -18.05
N MET A 500 -10.46 1.25 -16.74
CA MET A 500 -9.56 1.91 -15.80
C MET A 500 -8.24 1.13 -15.68
N SER A 501 -7.15 1.87 -15.55
CA SER A 501 -5.85 1.31 -15.21
C SER A 501 -5.89 0.79 -13.78
N THR A 502 -5.95 -0.53 -13.62
CA THR A 502 -5.72 -1.18 -12.33
C THR A 502 -4.23 -1.09 -12.03
N ASP A 503 -3.85 -0.26 -11.08
CA ASP A 503 -2.47 -0.23 -10.57
C ASP A 503 -2.21 -1.46 -9.69
N VAL A 504 -1.23 -2.28 -10.09
CA VAL A 504 -0.88 -3.54 -9.42
C VAL A 504 0.36 -3.30 -8.57
N TYR A 505 0.22 -2.44 -7.56
CA TYR A 505 1.34 -1.85 -6.81
C TYR A 505 2.27 -2.88 -6.13
N TRP A 506 1.80 -4.12 -5.92
CA TRP A 506 2.55 -5.23 -5.33
C TRP A 506 3.40 -6.03 -6.33
N ASP A 507 3.17 -5.90 -7.64
CA ASP A 507 4.04 -6.49 -8.67
C ASP A 507 4.14 -5.62 -9.94
N GLN A 508 5.26 -4.90 -10.02
CA GLN A 508 5.60 -4.00 -11.13
C GLN A 508 5.90 -4.73 -12.47
N ASN A 509 5.96 -6.06 -12.47
CA ASN A 509 6.18 -6.88 -13.67
C ASN A 509 4.86 -7.32 -14.33
N VAL A 510 3.71 -7.05 -13.70
CA VAL A 510 2.40 -7.41 -14.24
C VAL A 510 2.08 -6.57 -15.47
N LYS A 511 1.87 -7.26 -16.60
CA LYS A 511 1.38 -6.66 -17.85
C LYS A 511 0.08 -5.90 -17.58
N SER A 512 0.01 -4.65 -18.02
CA SER A 512 -1.23 -3.88 -17.92
C SER A 512 -2.34 -4.56 -18.73
N TYR A 513 -3.60 -4.28 -18.37
CA TYR A 513 -4.75 -4.81 -19.10
C TYR A 513 -4.73 -4.42 -20.60
N GLY A 514 -4.16 -3.27 -20.95
CA GLY A 514 -3.94 -2.86 -22.33
C GLY A 514 -2.97 -3.77 -23.06
N GLU A 515 -1.74 -3.90 -22.55
CA GLU A 515 -0.68 -4.71 -23.16
C GLU A 515 -1.08 -6.19 -23.28
N TRP A 516 -1.80 -6.72 -22.29
CA TRP A 516 -2.34 -8.07 -22.34
C TRP A 516 -3.40 -8.25 -23.44
N CYS A 517 -4.31 -7.28 -23.64
CA CYS A 517 -5.26 -7.32 -24.76
C CYS A 517 -4.51 -7.29 -26.10
N ASP A 518 -3.53 -6.40 -26.25
CA ASP A 518 -2.74 -6.23 -27.47
C ASP A 518 -1.93 -7.51 -27.80
N GLU A 519 -1.38 -8.20 -26.78
CA GLU A 519 -0.65 -9.47 -26.91
C GLU A 519 -1.57 -10.64 -27.31
N LYS A 520 -2.79 -10.70 -26.75
CA LYS A 520 -3.79 -11.73 -27.06
C LYS A 520 -4.52 -11.46 -28.38
N GLY A 521 -4.38 -10.26 -28.97
CA GLY A 521 -5.09 -9.83 -30.17
C GLY A 521 -6.56 -9.49 -29.93
N LEU A 522 -6.89 -8.98 -28.74
CA LEU A 522 -8.26 -8.68 -28.31
C LEU A 522 -8.55 -7.18 -28.49
N GLU A 523 -9.33 -6.84 -29.51
CA GLU A 523 -9.78 -5.46 -29.75
C GLU A 523 -10.86 -5.03 -28.72
N ASP A 524 -11.74 -5.96 -28.31
CA ASP A 524 -12.85 -5.70 -27.38
C ASP A 524 -12.46 -5.81 -25.89
N LYS A 525 -12.50 -4.67 -25.21
CA LYS A 525 -12.25 -4.53 -23.76
C LYS A 525 -13.56 -4.67 -22.97
N THR A 526 -13.90 -5.91 -22.64
CA THR A 526 -15.14 -6.31 -21.97
C THR A 526 -14.91 -6.71 -20.51
N LYS A 527 -15.99 -6.87 -19.73
CA LYS A 527 -15.90 -7.45 -18.37
C LYS A 527 -15.32 -8.87 -18.39
N VAL A 528 -15.63 -9.66 -19.43
CA VAL A 528 -15.09 -11.02 -19.62
C VAL A 528 -13.57 -10.98 -19.83
N THR A 529 -13.07 -10.14 -20.75
CA THR A 529 -11.62 -10.05 -21.01
C THR A 529 -10.87 -9.43 -19.83
N LYS A 530 -11.48 -8.48 -19.10
CA LYS A 530 -10.94 -7.94 -17.85
C LYS A 530 -10.85 -9.01 -16.74
N LEU A 531 -11.87 -9.85 -16.57
CA LEU A 531 -11.84 -10.96 -15.61
C LEU A 531 -10.76 -12.00 -15.98
N LYS A 532 -10.65 -12.38 -17.26
CA LYS A 532 -9.59 -13.27 -17.75
C LYS A 532 -8.19 -12.68 -17.48
N TRP A 533 -7.99 -11.37 -17.66
CA TRP A 533 -6.75 -10.67 -17.27
C TRP A 533 -6.51 -10.67 -15.75
N ILE A 534 -7.51 -10.40 -14.91
CA ILE A 534 -7.36 -10.44 -13.43
C ILE A 534 -6.88 -11.82 -12.99
N LEU A 535 -7.52 -12.88 -13.52
CA LEU A 535 -7.20 -14.28 -13.20
C LEU A 535 -5.80 -14.69 -13.69
N GLU A 536 -5.46 -14.42 -14.97
CA GLU A 536 -4.15 -14.76 -15.54
C GLU A 536 -3.01 -13.94 -14.91
N CYS A 537 -3.14 -12.62 -14.88
CA CYS A 537 -2.02 -11.71 -14.62
C CYS A 537 -1.91 -11.21 -13.17
N THR A 538 -2.98 -11.22 -12.37
CA THR A 538 -2.92 -10.71 -10.98
C THR A 538 -3.19 -11.76 -9.89
N MET A 539 -3.72 -12.93 -10.27
CA MET A 539 -3.98 -14.05 -9.34
C MET A 539 -3.19 -15.33 -9.68
N GLY A 540 -2.39 -15.34 -10.74
CA GLY A 540 -1.59 -16.52 -11.15
C GLY A 540 -2.45 -17.75 -11.43
N SER A 541 -3.61 -17.54 -12.07
CA SER A 541 -4.75 -18.46 -12.06
C SER A 541 -5.43 -18.56 -13.44
N CYS A 542 -4.64 -18.56 -14.52
CA CYS A 542 -5.11 -18.40 -15.91
C CYS A 542 -6.17 -19.41 -16.39
N THR A 543 -6.22 -20.60 -15.80
CA THR A 543 -7.18 -21.67 -16.10
C THR A 543 -8.57 -21.47 -15.48
N THR A 544 -8.66 -20.64 -14.43
CA THR A 544 -9.80 -20.52 -13.50
C THR A 544 -11.13 -20.17 -14.17
N PHE A 545 -11.09 -19.46 -15.30
CA PHE A 545 -12.31 -19.13 -16.06
C PHE A 545 -12.92 -20.39 -16.67
N GLU A 546 -12.10 -21.24 -17.28
CA GLU A 546 -12.57 -22.43 -17.99
C GLU A 546 -12.84 -23.59 -17.02
N THR A 547 -12.11 -23.71 -15.90
CA THR A 547 -12.47 -24.66 -14.83
C THR A 547 -13.76 -24.29 -14.11
N ARG A 548 -14.05 -22.99 -13.93
CA ARG A 548 -15.39 -22.54 -13.49
C ARG A 548 -16.47 -22.87 -14.52
N ARG A 549 -16.20 -22.78 -15.82
CA ARG A 549 -17.14 -23.19 -16.87
C ARG A 549 -17.51 -24.67 -16.72
N SER A 550 -16.53 -25.55 -16.52
CA SER A 550 -16.76 -26.98 -16.27
C SER A 550 -17.53 -27.24 -14.97
N GLU A 551 -17.26 -26.50 -13.89
CA GLU A 551 -18.01 -26.60 -12.62
C GLU A 551 -19.49 -26.17 -12.80
N LEU A 552 -19.76 -25.10 -13.55
CA LEU A 552 -21.12 -24.66 -13.86
C LEU A 552 -21.88 -25.68 -14.73
N ALA A 553 -21.22 -26.27 -15.72
CA ALA A 553 -21.77 -27.32 -16.55
C ALA A 553 -22.11 -28.57 -15.72
N PHE A 554 -21.19 -29.01 -14.85
CA PHE A 554 -21.40 -30.12 -13.92
C PHE A 554 -22.59 -29.87 -12.99
N ILE A 555 -22.67 -28.69 -12.36
CA ILE A 555 -23.79 -28.31 -11.48
C ILE A 555 -25.13 -28.28 -12.23
N LYS A 556 -25.13 -27.92 -13.51
CA LYS A 556 -26.30 -27.95 -14.39
C LYS A 556 -26.58 -29.32 -15.03
N SER A 557 -25.77 -30.34 -14.75
CA SER A 557 -25.85 -31.67 -15.39
C SER A 557 -25.76 -31.61 -16.93
N LEU A 558 -24.88 -30.75 -17.46
CA LEU A 558 -24.56 -30.65 -18.89
C LEU A 558 -23.27 -31.43 -19.19
N GLU A 559 -23.29 -32.22 -20.27
CA GLU A 559 -22.13 -33.02 -20.71
C GLU A 559 -21.03 -32.17 -21.36
N ASP A 560 -21.41 -31.08 -22.05
CA ASP A 560 -20.47 -30.16 -22.73
C ASP A 560 -20.38 -28.81 -21.99
N PRO A 561 -19.21 -28.47 -21.40
CA PRO A 561 -18.95 -27.14 -20.84
C PRO A 561 -19.10 -25.99 -21.84
N GLY A 562 -18.94 -26.23 -23.14
CA GLY A 562 -19.12 -25.23 -24.20
C GLY A 562 -20.52 -24.63 -24.27
N LEU A 563 -21.53 -25.28 -23.67
CA LEU A 563 -22.90 -24.79 -23.56
C LEU A 563 -23.07 -23.67 -22.51
N ILE A 564 -22.08 -23.43 -21.64
CA ILE A 564 -22.08 -22.33 -20.67
C ILE A 564 -21.43 -21.09 -21.31
N PRO A 565 -22.15 -19.97 -21.51
CA PRO A 565 -21.59 -18.76 -22.12
C PRO A 565 -20.64 -18.02 -21.18
N ASP A 566 -19.73 -17.22 -21.74
CA ASP A 566 -18.74 -16.43 -20.99
C ASP A 566 -19.40 -15.43 -20.03
N GLU A 567 -20.57 -14.91 -20.39
CA GLU A 567 -21.39 -14.02 -19.55
C GLU A 567 -21.89 -14.71 -18.28
N GLU A 568 -22.17 -16.02 -18.32
CA GLU A 568 -22.60 -16.80 -17.16
C GLU A 568 -21.41 -17.14 -16.26
N VAL A 569 -20.26 -17.47 -16.84
CA VAL A 569 -19.01 -17.63 -16.07
C VAL A 569 -18.67 -16.33 -15.34
N LEU A 570 -18.75 -15.18 -16.04
CA LEU A 570 -18.58 -13.84 -15.48
C LEU A 570 -19.59 -13.57 -14.35
N ALA A 571 -20.88 -13.84 -14.57
CA ALA A 571 -21.92 -13.68 -13.56
C ALA A 571 -21.58 -14.53 -12.32
N SER A 572 -21.22 -15.80 -12.48
CA SER A 572 -20.82 -16.70 -11.39
C SER A 572 -19.63 -16.17 -10.56
N PHE A 573 -18.70 -15.41 -11.15
CA PHE A 573 -17.63 -14.75 -10.39
C PHE A 573 -18.11 -13.51 -9.62
N VAL A 574 -18.97 -12.68 -10.21
CA VAL A 574 -19.53 -11.48 -9.57
C VAL A 574 -20.54 -11.85 -8.48
N ASP A 575 -21.51 -12.70 -8.80
CA ASP A 575 -22.58 -13.15 -7.92
C ASP A 575 -22.07 -13.94 -6.71
N SER A 576 -20.91 -14.59 -6.80
CA SER A 576 -20.30 -15.29 -5.66
C SER A 576 -19.85 -14.34 -4.54
N VAL A 577 -19.62 -13.06 -4.85
CA VAL A 577 -19.16 -12.04 -3.90
C VAL A 577 -20.11 -10.86 -3.70
N ASP A 578 -21.08 -10.61 -4.58
CA ASP A 578 -22.06 -9.51 -4.40
C ASP A 578 -22.94 -9.72 -3.15
N PRO A 579 -22.93 -8.81 -2.15
CA PRO A 579 -23.84 -8.85 -1.01
C PRO A 579 -25.33 -8.87 -1.34
N LYS A 580 -25.73 -8.53 -2.58
CA LYS A 580 -27.10 -8.54 -3.09
C LYS A 580 -27.47 -9.85 -3.82
N SER A 581 -26.49 -10.68 -4.16
CA SER A 581 -26.69 -11.95 -4.85
C SER A 581 -27.32 -12.99 -3.92
N LYS A 582 -28.18 -13.85 -4.50
CA LYS A 582 -28.80 -14.98 -3.80
C LYS A 582 -27.85 -16.17 -3.59
N ASP A 583 -26.75 -16.25 -4.36
CA ASP A 583 -25.74 -17.31 -4.24
C ASP A 583 -24.34 -16.70 -4.04
N CYS A 584 -24.24 -15.77 -3.08
CA CYS A 584 -22.98 -15.15 -2.67
C CYS A 584 -22.10 -16.08 -1.81
N TRP A 585 -21.89 -17.31 -2.28
CA TRP A 585 -21.23 -18.40 -1.55
C TRP A 585 -19.79 -18.11 -1.17
N MET A 586 -19.05 -17.34 -1.98
CA MET A 586 -17.67 -16.96 -1.66
C MET A 586 -17.64 -15.87 -0.59
N LEU A 587 -18.56 -14.92 -0.64
CA LEU A 587 -18.76 -13.95 0.45
C LEU A 587 -19.23 -14.64 1.76
N GLU A 588 -20.06 -15.67 1.68
CA GLU A 588 -20.46 -16.47 2.86
C GLU A 588 -19.29 -17.21 3.50
N TYR A 589 -18.39 -17.80 2.70
CA TYR A 589 -17.11 -18.34 3.17
C TYR A 589 -16.24 -17.24 3.78
N ILE A 590 -16.05 -16.12 3.07
CA ILE A 590 -15.24 -14.97 3.53
C ILE A 590 -15.81 -14.34 4.82
N LYS A 591 -17.10 -14.45 5.13
CA LYS A 591 -17.65 -14.08 6.45
C LYS A 591 -17.11 -14.98 7.57
N VAL A 592 -17.02 -16.30 7.35
CA VAL A 592 -16.71 -17.30 8.40
C VAL A 592 -15.23 -17.70 8.53
N ILE A 593 -14.38 -17.41 7.54
CA ILE A 593 -12.92 -17.64 7.64
C ILE A 593 -12.24 -16.74 8.68
N GLN A 594 -11.02 -17.11 9.05
CA GLN A 594 -10.22 -16.52 10.13
C GLN A 594 -8.83 -16.18 9.58
N VAL A 595 -8.20 -15.10 10.04
CA VAL A 595 -6.83 -14.75 9.61
C VAL A 595 -5.80 -15.68 10.27
N MET A 596 -6.13 -16.16 11.47
CA MET A 596 -5.29 -16.97 12.34
C MET A 596 -6.18 -17.80 13.27
N ALA A 597 -5.73 -19.00 13.65
CA ALA A 597 -6.33 -19.77 14.74
C ALA A 597 -5.24 -20.36 15.65
N VAL A 598 -5.59 -20.60 16.93
CA VAL A 598 -4.71 -21.24 17.93
C VAL A 598 -5.43 -22.44 18.54
N ILE A 599 -4.86 -23.65 18.40
CA ILE A 599 -5.44 -24.87 18.96
C ILE A 599 -4.39 -25.56 19.82
N GLN A 600 -4.63 -25.61 21.14
CA GLN A 600 -3.68 -26.11 22.13
C GLN A 600 -2.32 -25.39 22.07
N ASP A 601 -1.30 -26.01 21.49
CA ASP A 601 0.07 -25.50 21.29
C ASP A 601 0.43 -25.32 19.80
N CYS A 602 -0.60 -25.26 18.95
CA CYS A 602 -0.51 -25.16 17.50
C CYS A 602 -1.05 -23.81 17.01
N LEU A 603 -0.23 -23.09 16.25
CA LEU A 603 -0.60 -21.87 15.53
C LEU A 603 -0.91 -22.19 14.06
N PHE A 604 -2.00 -21.66 13.52
CA PHE A 604 -2.41 -21.84 12.13
C PHE A 604 -2.55 -20.49 11.43
N VAL A 605 -1.82 -20.31 10.33
CA VAL A 605 -1.82 -19.13 9.45
C VAL A 605 -1.62 -19.60 8.00
N HIS A 606 -2.02 -18.81 6.99
CA HIS A 606 -1.80 -19.22 5.61
C HIS A 606 -0.32 -19.05 5.21
N GLY A 607 0.23 -17.84 5.34
CA GLY A 607 1.57 -17.46 4.85
C GLY A 607 2.75 -17.91 5.72
N GLY A 608 2.67 -17.64 7.02
CA GLY A 608 3.78 -17.84 7.97
C GLY A 608 3.99 -16.63 8.88
N ILE A 609 5.06 -16.65 9.68
CA ILE A 609 5.44 -15.55 10.59
C ILE A 609 6.96 -15.33 10.65
N ASP A 610 7.33 -14.07 10.86
CA ASP A 610 8.67 -13.52 11.16
C ASP A 610 8.59 -12.49 12.30
N GLU A 611 9.76 -12.02 12.77
CA GLU A 611 9.89 -10.99 13.82
C GLU A 611 9.18 -9.66 13.50
N ALA A 612 8.88 -9.35 12.23
CA ALA A 612 8.18 -8.13 11.84
C ALA A 612 6.64 -8.28 11.84
N SER A 613 6.16 -9.49 11.55
CA SER A 613 4.74 -9.85 11.53
C SER A 613 4.15 -10.08 12.93
N ILE A 614 4.95 -10.56 13.89
CA ILE A 614 4.53 -10.93 15.24
C ILE A 614 3.81 -9.76 15.94
N GLY A 615 2.64 -10.06 16.52
CA GLY A 615 1.81 -9.09 17.22
C GLY A 615 1.17 -8.01 16.34
N ALA A 616 1.47 -7.93 15.04
CA ALA A 616 0.99 -6.86 14.18
C ALA A 616 -0.50 -7.03 13.82
N VAL A 617 -1.31 -6.01 14.13
CA VAL A 617 -2.71 -5.88 13.70
C VAL A 617 -2.85 -4.62 12.83
N PRO A 618 -3.37 -4.70 11.59
CA PRO A 618 -3.42 -3.53 10.71
C PRO A 618 -4.24 -2.38 11.30
N GLY A 619 -3.65 -1.18 11.30
CA GLY A 619 -4.28 0.03 11.87
C GLY A 619 -4.18 0.18 13.39
N LYS A 620 -3.59 -0.78 14.11
CA LYS A 620 -3.24 -0.64 15.55
C LYS A 620 -1.79 -0.18 15.70
N GLU A 621 -1.55 0.70 16.69
CA GLU A 621 -0.21 1.05 17.17
C GLU A 621 0.17 0.14 18.36
N GLY A 622 1.44 -0.28 18.40
CA GLY A 622 1.93 -1.34 19.30
C GLY A 622 1.66 -2.75 18.75
N GLY A 623 2.53 -3.69 19.10
CA GLY A 623 2.31 -5.12 18.87
C GLY A 623 1.50 -5.75 20.02
N GLU A 624 0.85 -6.87 19.73
CA GLU A 624 0.25 -7.77 20.73
C GLU A 624 1.26 -8.86 21.09
N ASP A 625 1.89 -8.79 22.27
CA ASP A 625 2.89 -9.79 22.70
C ASP A 625 2.27 -11.19 22.95
N ASP A 626 1.00 -11.21 23.38
CA ASP A 626 0.20 -12.42 23.64
C ASP A 626 -0.49 -12.92 22.35
N VAL A 627 -0.25 -14.19 22.00
CA VAL A 627 -0.76 -14.83 20.78
C VAL A 627 -2.28 -14.93 20.73
N LEU A 628 -2.97 -14.99 21.88
CA LEU A 628 -4.43 -15.10 21.94
C LEU A 628 -5.08 -13.73 21.73
N GLU A 629 -4.51 -12.65 22.27
CA GLU A 629 -4.93 -11.28 21.94
C GLU A 629 -4.57 -10.90 20.50
N TRP A 630 -3.40 -11.29 19.98
CA TRP A 630 -3.04 -11.12 18.57
C TRP A 630 -4.03 -11.82 17.64
N CYS A 631 -4.34 -13.08 17.92
CA CYS A 631 -5.33 -13.88 17.18
C CYS A 631 -6.73 -13.25 17.22
N LYS A 632 -7.17 -12.74 18.38
CA LYS A 632 -8.44 -11.99 18.50
C LYS A 632 -8.40 -10.70 17.68
N GLY A 633 -7.31 -9.94 17.77
CA GLY A 633 -7.11 -8.65 17.10
C GLY A 633 -7.17 -8.76 15.58
N LEU A 634 -6.42 -9.69 14.98
CA LEU A 634 -6.45 -9.95 13.54
C LEU A 634 -7.85 -10.38 13.06
N ASN A 635 -8.48 -11.32 13.75
CA ASN A 635 -9.81 -11.80 13.37
C ASN A 635 -10.90 -10.71 13.53
N ALA A 636 -10.79 -9.86 14.56
CA ALA A 636 -11.66 -8.72 14.77
C ALA A 636 -11.50 -7.65 13.67
N TRP A 637 -10.25 -7.27 13.37
CA TRP A 637 -9.94 -6.32 12.30
C TRP A 637 -10.50 -6.79 10.95
N LYS A 638 -10.26 -8.06 10.58
CA LYS A 638 -10.80 -8.66 9.36
C LYS A 638 -12.33 -8.68 9.35
N ALA A 639 -12.98 -8.93 10.50
CA ALA A 639 -14.43 -8.86 10.60
C ALA A 639 -14.97 -7.43 10.34
N VAL A 640 -14.29 -6.37 10.82
CA VAL A 640 -14.64 -4.98 10.49
C VAL A 640 -14.47 -4.71 8.99
N MET A 641 -13.38 -5.15 8.37
CA MET A 641 -13.18 -4.97 6.93
C MET A 641 -14.27 -5.66 6.09
N VAL A 642 -14.73 -6.86 6.49
CA VAL A 642 -15.87 -7.52 5.85
C VAL A 642 -17.19 -6.76 6.08
N GLN A 643 -17.41 -6.15 7.25
CA GLN A 643 -18.58 -5.27 7.44
C GLN A 643 -18.51 -3.99 6.58
N ARG A 644 -17.31 -3.43 6.36
CA ARG A 644 -17.13 -2.32 5.41
C ARG A 644 -17.46 -2.75 3.99
N TYR A 645 -16.99 -3.93 3.53
CA TYR A 645 -17.36 -4.51 2.23
C TYR A 645 -18.87 -4.66 2.05
N LEU A 646 -19.57 -5.18 3.06
CA LEU A 646 -21.03 -5.35 3.05
C LEU A 646 -21.80 -4.02 3.01
N LYS A 647 -21.19 -2.91 3.48
CA LYS A 647 -21.78 -1.57 3.45
C LYS A 647 -21.50 -0.85 2.12
N ASP A 648 -20.27 -0.91 1.64
CA ASP A 648 -19.88 -0.41 0.31
C ASP A 648 -18.69 -1.21 -0.25
N CYS A 649 -18.99 -1.94 -1.32
CA CYS A 649 -18.07 -2.81 -2.05
C CYS A 649 -17.35 -2.11 -3.23
N ASN A 650 -17.66 -0.84 -3.50
CA ASN A 650 -17.16 -0.13 -4.68
C ASN A 650 -15.92 0.72 -4.37
N PHE A 651 -15.40 1.39 -5.40
CA PHE A 651 -14.44 2.48 -5.22
C PHE A 651 -15.15 3.74 -4.70
N GLY A 652 -14.61 4.33 -3.65
CA GLY A 652 -15.00 5.63 -3.12
C GLY A 652 -14.53 6.80 -3.99
N LYS A 653 -14.90 8.01 -3.58
CA LYS A 653 -14.58 9.26 -4.30
C LYS A 653 -13.08 9.57 -4.39
N ASP A 654 -12.26 8.93 -3.56
CA ASP A 654 -10.81 9.00 -3.53
C ASP A 654 -10.13 7.92 -4.41
N GLY A 655 -10.91 7.06 -5.07
CA GLY A 655 -10.41 5.94 -5.87
C GLY A 655 -10.01 4.71 -5.07
N LYS A 656 -10.38 4.61 -3.78
CA LYS A 656 -10.04 3.46 -2.92
C LYS A 656 -11.29 2.76 -2.40
N ARG A 657 -11.16 1.49 -2.02
CA ARG A 657 -12.26 0.72 -1.44
C ARG A 657 -12.33 0.92 0.08
N SER A 658 -13.53 0.88 0.64
CA SER A 658 -13.74 0.98 2.10
C SER A 658 -12.96 -0.11 2.88
N PHE A 659 -12.73 -1.24 2.25
CA PHE A 659 -12.08 -2.45 2.75
C PHE A 659 -10.67 -2.69 2.18
N GLU A 660 -10.04 -1.68 1.54
CA GLU A 660 -8.75 -1.83 0.82
C GLU A 660 -7.65 -2.53 1.63
N ALA A 661 -7.56 -2.25 2.93
CA ALA A 661 -6.58 -2.86 3.83
C ALA A 661 -6.69 -4.39 3.93
N LEU A 662 -7.86 -4.98 3.64
CA LEU A 662 -8.05 -6.43 3.61
C LEU A 662 -7.56 -7.06 2.29
N LEU A 663 -7.61 -6.31 1.18
CA LEU A 663 -6.97 -6.73 -0.07
C LEU A 663 -5.44 -6.59 0.04
N ASP A 664 -4.97 -5.46 0.60
CA ASP A 664 -3.54 -5.23 0.88
C ASP A 664 -2.94 -6.35 1.74
N TYR A 665 -3.64 -6.82 2.76
CA TYR A 665 -3.18 -7.93 3.59
C TYR A 665 -3.04 -9.27 2.82
N GLY A 666 -3.69 -9.41 1.66
CA GLY A 666 -3.69 -10.61 0.82
C GLY A 666 -2.74 -10.57 -0.39
N VAL A 667 -1.79 -9.63 -0.46
CA VAL A 667 -0.84 -9.47 -1.59
C VAL A 667 0.62 -9.38 -1.11
N PRO A 668 1.62 -9.63 -1.98
CA PRO A 668 3.04 -9.46 -1.66
C PRO A 668 3.35 -8.10 -1.03
N GLY A 669 4.07 -8.11 0.10
CA GLY A 669 4.44 -6.88 0.82
C GLY A 669 3.29 -6.23 1.61
N GLY A 670 2.11 -6.85 1.67
CA GLY A 670 0.94 -6.37 2.40
C GLY A 670 1.18 -6.03 3.87
N ASN A 671 0.43 -5.06 4.41
CA ASN A 671 0.58 -4.52 5.77
C ASN A 671 2.01 -4.03 6.07
N SER A 672 2.72 -3.52 5.04
CA SER A 672 4.14 -3.18 5.06
C SER A 672 5.05 -4.39 5.37
N GLY A 673 4.78 -5.54 4.74
CA GLY A 673 5.49 -6.81 4.93
C GLY A 673 5.06 -7.60 6.16
N ARG A 674 3.99 -7.20 6.85
CA ARG A 674 3.54 -7.78 8.14
C ARG A 674 2.21 -8.51 8.00
N SER A 675 2.02 -9.20 6.89
CA SER A 675 0.90 -10.11 6.69
C SER A 675 1.26 -11.49 7.23
N VAL A 676 0.29 -12.20 7.83
CA VAL A 676 0.38 -13.66 8.05
C VAL A 676 -0.42 -14.45 7.00
N CYS A 677 -1.08 -13.75 6.07
CA CYS A 677 -1.77 -14.32 4.92
C CYS A 677 -0.78 -14.50 3.76
N TYR A 678 -0.12 -13.43 3.33
CA TYR A 678 0.92 -13.47 2.31
C TYR A 678 2.29 -13.22 2.96
N ASN A 679 2.87 -14.28 3.53
CA ASN A 679 4.24 -14.26 4.04
C ASN A 679 5.06 -15.38 3.41
N SER A 680 6.38 -15.23 3.44
CA SER A 680 7.34 -16.17 2.90
C SER A 680 8.59 -16.27 3.80
N SER A 681 8.49 -15.97 5.09
CA SER A 681 9.60 -16.01 6.07
C SER A 681 10.37 -17.33 6.08
N PHE A 682 9.67 -18.45 5.87
CA PHE A 682 10.23 -19.80 5.79
C PHE A 682 10.84 -20.14 4.41
N MET A 683 10.81 -19.19 3.47
CA MET A 683 11.47 -19.25 2.17
C MET A 683 12.70 -18.31 2.18
N PRO A 684 13.89 -18.79 1.82
CA PRO A 684 15.07 -17.93 1.73
C PRO A 684 14.98 -17.02 0.51
N SER A 685 15.55 -15.82 0.61
CA SER A 685 15.67 -14.86 -0.50
C SER A 685 16.73 -15.26 -1.55
N SER A 686 17.15 -16.53 -1.60
CA SER A 686 18.36 -17.00 -2.30
C SER A 686 18.09 -18.08 -3.34
N SER A 687 19.05 -18.24 -4.26
CA SER A 687 18.93 -19.02 -5.50
C SER A 687 18.84 -20.54 -5.34
N THR A 688 18.90 -21.09 -4.12
CA THR A 688 18.85 -22.55 -3.88
C THR A 688 17.43 -23.09 -3.81
N GLY A 689 16.44 -22.26 -3.44
CA GLY A 689 15.05 -22.69 -3.26
C GLY A 689 14.83 -23.69 -2.12
N ASN A 690 15.77 -23.79 -1.17
CA ASN A 690 15.62 -24.49 0.11
C ASN A 690 14.50 -23.86 0.98
N CYS A 691 14.27 -24.40 2.17
CA CYS A 691 13.55 -23.70 3.24
C CYS A 691 14.53 -22.98 4.19
N ALA A 692 14.03 -21.97 4.90
CA ALA A 692 14.75 -21.25 5.94
C ALA A 692 14.24 -21.68 7.33
N VAL A 693 15.15 -21.93 8.28
CA VAL A 693 14.76 -22.10 9.69
C VAL A 693 14.06 -20.84 10.22
N PRO A 694 13.10 -20.96 11.14
CA PRO A 694 12.59 -19.83 11.91
C PRO A 694 13.71 -18.96 12.51
N GLU A 695 13.44 -17.66 12.63
CA GLU A 695 14.36 -16.69 13.23
C GLU A 695 14.50 -16.91 14.75
N GLU A 696 15.55 -16.34 15.37
CA GLU A 696 15.79 -16.55 16.81
C GLU A 696 14.70 -15.90 17.67
N GLY A 697 14.21 -14.71 17.31
CA GLY A 697 13.09 -14.05 17.99
C GLY A 697 11.74 -14.74 17.76
N VAL A 698 11.52 -15.37 16.60
CA VAL A 698 10.32 -16.21 16.36
C VAL A 698 10.33 -17.43 17.27
N GLU A 699 11.49 -18.09 17.45
CA GLU A 699 11.63 -19.20 18.40
C GLU A 699 11.44 -18.75 19.86
N GLU A 700 12.08 -17.65 20.27
CA GLU A 700 11.93 -17.08 21.62
C GLU A 700 10.46 -16.72 21.91
N TRP A 701 9.77 -15.99 21.01
CA TRP A 701 8.36 -15.60 21.17
C TRP A 701 7.39 -16.79 21.18
N CYS A 702 7.62 -17.82 20.37
CA CYS A 702 6.81 -19.05 20.39
C CYS A 702 6.92 -19.76 21.74
N ALA A 703 8.13 -19.86 22.30
CA ALA A 703 8.37 -20.47 23.61
C ALA A 703 7.70 -19.68 24.75
N GLU A 704 7.73 -18.33 24.69
CA GLU A 704 7.03 -17.46 25.66
C GLU A 704 5.50 -17.60 25.58
N ASN A 705 4.95 -17.92 24.41
CA ASN A 705 3.51 -18.07 24.17
C ASN A 705 2.97 -19.53 24.25
N GLU A 706 3.77 -20.48 24.75
CA GLU A 706 3.47 -21.92 24.78
C GLU A 706 3.17 -22.55 23.39
N ILE A 707 3.53 -21.88 22.29
CA ILE A 707 3.40 -22.37 20.92
C ILE A 707 4.60 -23.26 20.58
N ARG A 708 4.34 -24.51 20.22
CA ARG A 708 5.38 -25.50 19.87
C ARG A 708 5.28 -25.99 18.43
N ARG A 709 4.16 -25.72 17.76
CA ARG A 709 3.93 -26.11 16.36
C ARG A 709 3.29 -24.97 15.57
N ILE A 710 3.75 -24.75 14.34
CA ILE A 710 3.16 -23.80 13.40
C ILE A 710 2.77 -24.56 12.13
N PHE A 711 1.57 -24.32 11.63
CA PHE A 711 1.03 -24.93 10.42
C PHE A 711 0.74 -23.85 9.39
N VAL A 712 1.25 -24.06 8.17
CA VAL A 712 1.34 -23.09 7.09
C VAL A 712 0.76 -23.68 5.80
N GLY A 713 -0.06 -22.88 5.12
CA GLY A 713 -0.73 -23.26 3.87
C GLY A 713 0.00 -22.82 2.60
N HIS A 714 0.80 -21.77 2.67
CA HIS A 714 1.38 -21.09 1.52
C HIS A 714 2.77 -21.61 1.12
N SER A 715 3.20 -21.25 -0.10
CA SER A 715 4.55 -21.49 -0.67
C SER A 715 4.92 -22.98 -0.85
N PRO A 716 4.63 -23.57 -2.03
CA PRO A 716 4.75 -25.02 -2.24
C PRO A 716 6.19 -25.47 -2.22
N GLN A 717 6.50 -26.29 -1.23
CA GLN A 717 7.81 -26.87 -0.98
C GLN A 717 7.81 -28.36 -1.27
N ASP A 718 7.59 -28.68 -2.56
CA ASP A 718 7.80 -29.98 -3.22
C ASP A 718 6.61 -30.97 -3.17
N ASP A 719 6.87 -32.28 -3.09
CA ASP A 719 5.89 -33.37 -3.20
C ASP A 719 5.46 -34.00 -1.87
N CYS A 720 5.86 -33.38 -0.76
CA CYS A 720 5.41 -33.71 0.57
C CYS A 720 5.44 -32.46 1.47
N PRO A 721 4.62 -32.42 2.54
CA PRO A 721 4.69 -31.38 3.55
C PRO A 721 6.12 -31.24 4.10
N THR A 722 6.71 -30.06 3.96
CA THR A 722 8.07 -29.79 4.43
C THR A 722 8.04 -29.34 5.88
N VAL A 723 8.92 -29.94 6.69
CA VAL A 723 9.05 -29.67 8.12
C VAL A 723 10.35 -28.92 8.39
N MET A 724 10.33 -28.02 9.37
CA MET A 724 11.54 -27.36 9.90
C MET A 724 11.52 -27.44 11.43
N LYS A 725 12.54 -28.08 12.02
CA LYS A 725 12.71 -28.18 13.47
C LYS A 725 13.65 -27.12 14.03
N ARG A 726 13.26 -26.57 15.18
CA ARG A 726 14.03 -25.75 16.11
C ARG A 726 13.80 -26.29 17.53
N PRO A 727 14.74 -26.12 18.48
CA PRO A 727 14.63 -26.67 19.83
C PRO A 727 13.29 -26.45 20.55
N ASN A 728 12.63 -25.30 20.33
CA ASN A 728 11.35 -24.97 20.97
C ASN A 728 10.13 -25.01 20.03
N VAL A 729 10.31 -25.08 18.71
CA VAL A 729 9.21 -24.97 17.72
C VAL A 729 9.44 -25.82 16.47
N THR A 730 8.38 -26.47 15.98
CA THR A 730 8.38 -27.17 14.68
C THR A 730 7.39 -26.53 13.72
N VAL A 731 7.84 -26.17 12.51
CA VAL A 731 6.98 -25.60 11.45
C VAL A 731 6.67 -26.67 10.42
N PHE A 732 5.40 -26.74 9.99
CA PHE A 732 4.88 -27.65 8.97
C PHE A 732 4.27 -26.81 7.82
N MET A 733 4.91 -26.82 6.65
CA MET A 733 4.36 -26.25 5.41
C MET A 733 3.69 -27.38 4.62
N ALA A 734 2.36 -27.37 4.51
CA ALA A 734 1.60 -28.48 3.93
C ALA A 734 1.25 -28.33 2.44
N ASP A 735 1.64 -27.21 1.81
CA ASP A 735 1.37 -26.96 0.40
C ASP A 735 2.08 -27.96 -0.53
N THR A 736 1.27 -28.63 -1.33
CA THR A 736 1.67 -29.60 -2.37
C THR A 736 1.11 -29.20 -3.75
N SER A 737 0.77 -27.93 -3.97
CA SER A 737 0.02 -27.48 -5.15
C SER A 737 0.82 -27.38 -6.45
N TYR A 738 2.13 -27.69 -6.40
CA TYR A 738 3.04 -27.71 -7.56
C TYR A 738 3.95 -28.95 -7.57
N SER A 739 3.62 -30.00 -6.80
CA SER A 739 4.40 -31.23 -6.66
C SER A 739 4.63 -31.98 -7.97
N ASP A 740 3.67 -31.93 -8.90
CA ASP A 740 3.88 -32.37 -10.28
C ASP A 740 3.24 -31.44 -11.31
N VAL A 741 3.97 -30.38 -11.66
CA VAL A 741 3.65 -29.52 -12.80
C VAL A 741 3.54 -30.27 -14.15
N GLY A 742 4.08 -31.48 -14.26
CA GLY A 742 4.01 -32.33 -15.46
C GLY A 742 2.81 -33.29 -15.50
N ALA A 743 1.98 -33.33 -14.44
CA ALA A 743 0.86 -34.26 -14.33
C ALA A 743 -0.20 -34.10 -15.43
N SER A 744 -1.02 -35.13 -15.61
CA SER A 744 -2.13 -35.15 -16.57
C SER A 744 -3.06 -33.95 -16.39
N LYS A 745 -3.27 -33.22 -17.49
CA LYS A 745 -4.12 -32.02 -17.57
C LYS A 745 -5.53 -32.33 -18.14
N VAL A 746 -5.86 -33.60 -18.34
CA VAL A 746 -7.09 -34.05 -19.03
C VAL A 746 -8.33 -33.68 -18.23
N ASP A 747 -8.42 -34.13 -16.98
CA ASP A 747 -9.61 -33.92 -16.13
C ASP A 747 -9.57 -32.55 -15.42
N ASN A 748 -8.38 -31.95 -15.30
CA ASN A 748 -8.16 -30.63 -14.73
C ASN A 748 -6.94 -29.99 -15.40
N VAL A 749 -7.19 -28.97 -16.23
CA VAL A 749 -6.16 -28.23 -17.00
C VAL A 749 -5.07 -27.57 -16.14
N ALA A 750 -5.30 -27.39 -14.84
CA ALA A 750 -4.37 -26.79 -13.89
C ALA A 750 -3.76 -27.80 -12.90
N ASN A 751 -3.97 -29.10 -13.09
CA ASN A 751 -3.49 -30.14 -12.19
C ASN A 751 -1.95 -30.15 -12.12
N ASN A 752 -1.39 -29.47 -11.13
CA ASN A 752 0.04 -29.39 -10.86
C ASN A 752 0.47 -30.26 -9.66
N ARG A 753 -0.39 -31.20 -9.25
CA ARG A 753 -0.19 -32.08 -8.07
C ARG A 753 -0.07 -33.55 -8.48
N GLY A 754 -0.77 -33.97 -9.53
CA GLY A 754 -0.75 -35.36 -9.98
C GLY A 754 -1.44 -36.28 -8.98
N GLU A 755 -0.74 -37.34 -8.57
CA GLU A 755 -1.17 -38.29 -7.53
C GLU A 755 -0.83 -37.84 -6.10
N VAL A 756 -0.10 -36.72 -5.95
CA VAL A 756 0.44 -36.31 -4.65
C VAL A 756 -0.68 -35.87 -3.71
N GLU A 757 -0.65 -36.42 -2.50
CA GLU A 757 -1.64 -36.14 -1.47
C GLU A 757 -1.02 -36.29 -0.09
N ALA A 758 -1.45 -35.49 0.88
CA ALA A 758 -0.96 -35.55 2.24
C ALA A 758 -2.02 -35.05 3.23
N VAL A 759 -2.23 -35.80 4.31
CA VAL A 759 -3.05 -35.40 5.44
C VAL A 759 -2.13 -35.23 6.65
N VAL A 760 -2.24 -34.08 7.33
CA VAL A 760 -1.47 -33.77 8.54
C VAL A 760 -2.40 -33.93 9.74
N ARG A 761 -2.14 -34.92 10.60
CA ARG A 761 -2.95 -35.21 11.79
C ARG A 761 -2.23 -34.79 13.05
N ILE A 762 -2.93 -34.06 13.90
CA ILE A 762 -2.39 -33.32 15.03
C ILE A 762 -3.12 -33.80 16.28
N THR A 763 -2.38 -34.35 17.24
CA THR A 763 -2.86 -34.63 18.59
C THR A 763 -2.15 -33.73 19.59
N ARG A 764 -2.50 -33.83 20.88
CA ARG A 764 -1.83 -33.11 21.97
C ARG A 764 -0.35 -33.47 22.15
N THR A 765 0.13 -34.62 21.67
CA THR A 765 1.50 -35.11 21.92
C THR A 765 2.35 -35.33 20.67
N GLU A 766 1.73 -35.39 19.50
CA GLU A 766 2.37 -35.78 18.23
C GLU A 766 1.66 -35.17 17.02
N THR A 767 2.39 -35.06 15.92
CA THR A 767 1.87 -34.80 14.57
C THR A 767 2.25 -35.98 13.66
N GLU A 768 1.27 -36.67 13.07
CA GLU A 768 1.43 -37.68 12.02
C GLU A 768 1.25 -37.00 10.66
N VAL A 769 2.14 -37.26 9.70
CA VAL A 769 1.96 -36.90 8.29
C VAL A 769 1.88 -38.20 7.49
N GLU A 770 0.85 -38.33 6.66
CA GLU A 770 0.61 -39.53 5.85
C GLU A 770 0.12 -39.13 4.45
N GLY A 771 0.72 -39.71 3.41
CA GLY A 771 0.48 -39.28 2.03
C GLY A 771 1.18 -40.12 0.97
N VAL A 772 1.25 -39.56 -0.24
CA VAL A 772 1.90 -40.12 -1.43
C VAL A 772 2.79 -39.03 -2.02
N VAL A 773 4.08 -39.35 -2.22
CA VAL A 773 5.04 -38.50 -2.97
C VAL A 773 5.01 -38.83 -4.46
N LYS A 774 5.64 -38.00 -5.29
CA LYS A 774 5.59 -38.16 -6.74
C LYS A 774 6.27 -39.47 -7.17
N GLY A 775 5.57 -40.29 -7.94
CA GLY A 775 5.97 -41.65 -8.30
C GLY A 775 5.34 -42.74 -7.42
N GLY A 776 4.20 -42.47 -6.80
CA GLY A 776 3.40 -43.43 -6.02
C GLY A 776 3.95 -43.84 -4.65
N GLY A 777 5.10 -43.31 -4.23
CA GLY A 777 5.76 -43.68 -2.97
C GLY A 777 4.93 -43.28 -1.74
N GLY A 778 4.64 -44.23 -0.84
CA GLY A 778 3.92 -43.95 0.41
C GLY A 778 4.80 -43.21 1.41
N ASN A 779 4.53 -41.92 1.62
CA ASN A 779 5.27 -41.09 2.60
C ASN A 779 4.52 -41.06 3.93
N LYS A 780 5.19 -41.48 5.02
CA LYS A 780 4.58 -41.50 6.35
C LYS A 780 5.60 -41.35 7.48
N TYR A 781 5.39 -40.38 8.36
CA TYR A 781 6.20 -40.15 9.56
C TYR A 781 5.40 -39.54 10.72
N LYS A 782 5.94 -39.63 11.94
CA LYS A 782 5.36 -39.10 13.18
C LYS A 782 6.38 -38.31 13.99
N ILE A 783 6.06 -37.06 14.28
CA ILE A 783 6.87 -36.16 15.11
C ILE A 783 6.15 -35.90 16.42
N ASN A 784 6.67 -36.47 17.51
CA ASN A 784 6.31 -36.14 18.88
C ASN A 784 6.78 -34.72 19.23
N VAL A 785 6.00 -34.04 20.06
CA VAL A 785 6.32 -32.72 20.63
C VAL A 785 7.38 -32.83 21.75
N ASP A 786 7.59 -34.04 22.26
CA ASP A 786 8.73 -34.43 23.07
C ASP A 786 9.71 -35.19 22.17
N GLU A 787 10.84 -34.56 21.81
CA GLU A 787 11.80 -35.14 20.87
C GLU A 787 12.39 -36.47 21.34
N SER A 788 12.46 -36.71 22.65
CA SER A 788 13.02 -37.96 23.22
C SER A 788 12.17 -39.20 22.88
N ARG A 789 10.93 -38.99 22.42
CA ARG A 789 9.97 -40.04 22.05
C ARG A 789 9.91 -40.29 20.54
N ASN A 790 10.74 -39.62 19.74
CA ASN A 790 10.83 -39.84 18.31
C ASN A 790 11.73 -41.04 17.97
N ASN A 791 11.16 -42.00 17.25
CA ASN A 791 11.91 -43.14 16.71
C ASN A 791 12.69 -42.74 15.45
N MET A 792 13.71 -43.52 15.10
CA MET A 792 14.27 -43.50 13.75
C MET A 792 13.30 -44.19 12.77
N PRO A 793 13.18 -43.74 11.52
CA PRO A 793 13.84 -42.58 10.91
C PRO A 793 13.18 -41.22 11.24
N ASP A 794 11.94 -41.19 11.71
CA ASP A 794 11.08 -40.00 11.85
C ASP A 794 11.70 -38.83 12.65
N SER A 795 12.56 -39.14 13.62
CA SER A 795 13.33 -38.15 14.39
C SER A 795 14.18 -37.22 13.51
N LEU A 796 14.65 -37.71 12.36
CA LEU A 796 15.43 -36.96 11.37
C LEU A 796 14.59 -35.96 10.56
N VAL A 797 13.29 -36.17 10.40
CA VAL A 797 12.44 -35.34 9.53
C VAL A 797 12.41 -33.90 10.03
N GLY A 798 12.61 -32.95 9.13
CA GLY A 798 12.74 -31.52 9.44
C GLY A 798 14.08 -31.11 10.03
N ARG A 799 15.12 -31.93 9.87
CA ARG A 799 16.52 -31.56 10.15
C ARG A 799 17.24 -31.16 8.86
N GLN A 800 18.13 -30.17 8.97
CA GLN A 800 19.05 -29.78 7.90
C GLN A 800 20.37 -30.57 8.01
N LEU A 801 20.99 -30.85 6.86
CA LEU A 801 22.29 -31.51 6.74
C LEU A 801 23.43 -30.49 6.52
N ILE A 802 24.67 -30.97 6.59
CA ILE A 802 25.90 -30.16 6.41
C ILE A 802 26.02 -29.58 4.99
N ASP A 803 25.46 -30.24 3.97
CA ASP A 803 25.35 -29.74 2.59
C ASP A 803 24.13 -28.82 2.37
N ASP A 804 23.58 -28.26 3.45
CA ASP A 804 22.36 -27.44 3.51
C ASP A 804 21.07 -28.11 3.00
N THR A 805 21.11 -29.40 2.63
CA THR A 805 19.91 -30.17 2.24
C THR A 805 19.02 -30.50 3.44
N TRP A 806 17.77 -30.89 3.17
CA TRP A 806 16.74 -31.13 4.20
C TRP A 806 16.18 -32.55 4.15
N VAL A 807 15.94 -33.13 5.32
CA VAL A 807 15.18 -34.38 5.47
C VAL A 807 13.68 -34.03 5.44
N LYS A 808 12.98 -34.36 4.35
CA LYS A 808 11.58 -33.95 4.13
C LYS A 808 10.53 -34.95 4.61
N GLY A 809 10.84 -36.25 4.55
CA GLY A 809 9.87 -37.30 4.86
C GLY A 809 10.48 -38.69 4.90
N VAL A 810 9.62 -39.71 4.93
CA VAL A 810 10.00 -41.11 5.12
C VAL A 810 9.17 -41.99 4.17
N VAL A 811 9.84 -42.76 3.32
CA VAL A 811 9.24 -43.71 2.37
C VAL A 811 9.91 -45.06 2.57
N GLU A 812 9.12 -46.12 2.74
CA GLU A 812 9.60 -47.51 2.94
C GLU A 812 10.63 -47.66 4.09
N GLY A 813 10.53 -46.82 5.12
CA GLY A 813 11.46 -46.80 6.27
C GLY A 813 12.77 -46.04 6.02
N LYS A 814 12.97 -45.50 4.81
CA LYS A 814 14.13 -44.69 4.40
C LYS A 814 13.78 -43.21 4.40
N VAL A 815 14.76 -42.33 4.57
CA VAL A 815 14.53 -40.88 4.57
C VAL A 815 14.61 -40.27 3.18
N ILE A 816 13.69 -39.35 2.89
CA ILE A 816 13.74 -38.44 1.74
C ILE A 816 14.65 -37.26 2.11
N VAL A 817 15.77 -37.10 1.40
CA VAL A 817 16.70 -35.96 1.52
C VAL A 817 16.66 -35.15 0.23
N ARG A 818 16.59 -33.81 0.32
CA ARG A 818 16.53 -32.95 -0.87
C ARG A 818 17.23 -31.60 -0.72
N GLU A 819 17.86 -31.18 -1.81
CA GLU A 819 18.43 -29.85 -2.04
C GLU A 819 17.37 -28.93 -2.69
N GLY A 820 16.54 -28.24 -1.90
CA GLY A 820 15.53 -27.30 -2.41
C GLY A 820 14.65 -27.86 -3.54
N ARG A 821 14.69 -27.22 -4.72
CA ARG A 821 13.99 -27.67 -5.94
C ARG A 821 14.76 -28.74 -6.75
N GLY A 822 15.94 -29.15 -6.28
CA GLY A 822 16.87 -30.07 -6.93
C GLY A 822 16.47 -31.55 -6.83
N LYS A 823 17.48 -32.43 -6.78
CA LYS A 823 17.27 -33.89 -6.82
C LYS A 823 16.84 -34.46 -5.47
N ILE A 824 15.85 -35.36 -5.50
CA ILE A 824 15.55 -36.27 -4.39
C ILE A 824 16.70 -37.28 -4.24
N LYS A 825 17.12 -37.54 -3.00
CA LYS A 825 17.89 -38.71 -2.60
C LYS A 825 17.02 -39.51 -1.61
N ILE A 826 16.98 -40.83 -1.74
CA ILE A 826 16.44 -41.72 -0.71
C ILE A 826 17.65 -42.35 -0.03
N MET A 827 17.74 -42.25 1.30
CA MET A 827 18.92 -42.64 2.10
C MET A 827 18.51 -43.42 3.35
N GLU A 828 19.42 -44.23 3.88
CA GLU A 828 19.21 -44.90 5.17
C GLU A 828 19.35 -43.89 6.32
N GLY A 829 18.53 -44.04 7.36
CA GLY A 829 18.59 -43.16 8.53
C GLY A 829 19.96 -43.16 9.23
N GLY A 830 20.71 -44.26 9.12
CA GLY A 830 22.09 -44.37 9.63
C GLY A 830 23.11 -43.51 8.87
N GLU A 831 22.96 -43.38 7.56
CA GLU A 831 23.85 -42.56 6.71
C GLU A 831 23.67 -41.07 7.04
N VAL A 832 22.41 -40.65 7.18
CA VAL A 832 22.04 -39.24 7.38
C VAL A 832 22.41 -38.72 8.76
N LEU A 833 22.48 -39.57 9.79
CA LEU A 833 22.93 -39.18 11.14
C LEU A 833 24.32 -38.53 11.13
N GLY A 834 25.26 -39.06 10.35
CA GLY A 834 26.61 -38.49 10.21
C GLY A 834 26.68 -37.19 9.41
N MET A 835 25.61 -36.86 8.67
CA MET A 835 25.49 -35.65 7.85
C MET A 835 24.68 -34.53 8.52
N LEU A 836 24.12 -34.76 9.72
CA LEU A 836 23.27 -33.77 10.40
C LEU A 836 24.02 -32.49 10.74
N LYS A 837 23.44 -31.35 10.36
CA LYS A 837 23.87 -30.04 10.86
C LYS A 837 23.55 -29.96 12.36
N PRO A 838 24.46 -29.42 13.21
CA PRO A 838 24.14 -29.18 14.61
C PRO A 838 22.93 -28.25 14.72
N MET A 839 21.91 -28.64 15.50
CA MET A 839 20.88 -27.67 15.88
C MET A 839 21.53 -26.60 16.75
N GLY A 840 21.25 -25.33 16.44
CA GLY A 840 21.75 -24.23 17.25
C GLY A 840 21.27 -24.39 18.69
N THR A 841 22.18 -24.35 19.66
CA THR A 841 21.78 -24.37 21.07
C THR A 841 21.00 -23.10 21.39
N ALA A 842 19.80 -23.25 21.95
CA ALA A 842 18.94 -22.14 22.32
C ALA A 842 19.68 -21.20 23.29
N ARG A 843 20.14 -20.05 22.77
CA ARG A 843 20.90 -19.07 23.55
C ARG A 843 19.92 -18.23 24.35
N PHE A 844 19.50 -18.72 25.51
CA PHE A 844 18.81 -17.92 26.52
C PHE A 844 19.67 -16.72 26.94
N LYS A 845 19.54 -15.59 26.22
CA LYS A 845 20.20 -14.32 26.51
C LYS A 845 19.50 -13.64 27.68
N THR A 846 19.61 -14.21 28.88
CA THR A 846 19.16 -13.54 30.10
C THR A 846 19.84 -12.18 30.18
N LYS A 847 19.07 -11.09 29.99
CA LYS A 847 19.53 -9.68 29.98
C LYS A 847 19.96 -9.20 31.38
N VAL A 848 20.96 -9.85 31.94
CA VAL A 848 21.67 -9.39 33.13
C VAL A 848 22.57 -8.22 32.70
N LYS A 849 22.33 -7.03 33.25
CA LYS A 849 23.23 -5.88 33.09
C LYS A 849 24.46 -6.06 34.00
N SER A 850 25.34 -7.00 33.66
CA SER A 850 26.68 -7.12 34.26
C SER A 850 27.67 -6.24 33.52
N GLY A 851 28.16 -5.19 34.17
CA GLY A 851 29.21 -4.34 33.62
C GLY A 851 30.61 -4.91 33.89
N GLY A 852 31.45 -4.94 32.86
CA GLY A 852 32.92 -4.80 32.96
C GLY A 852 33.73 -5.88 33.68
N GLY A 853 34.32 -6.80 32.90
CA GLY A 853 35.67 -7.31 33.13
C GLY A 853 35.81 -8.71 33.76
N GLY A 854 36.89 -9.41 33.36
CA GLY A 854 37.31 -10.70 33.91
C GLY A 854 37.30 -11.84 32.89
N GLU A 855 38.48 -12.27 32.42
CA GLU A 855 38.65 -13.56 31.74
C GLU A 855 39.10 -14.63 32.77
N GLY A 856 38.51 -15.83 32.73
CA GLY A 856 39.02 -17.02 33.45
C GLY A 856 38.15 -17.54 34.60
N GLY A 857 37.09 -18.30 34.31
CA GLY A 857 36.23 -18.96 35.32
C GLY A 857 35.34 -20.10 34.82
N GLY A 858 35.59 -20.62 33.61
CA GLY A 858 34.57 -21.19 32.72
C GLY A 858 33.86 -22.51 33.11
N THR A 859 34.17 -23.13 34.25
CA THR A 859 33.54 -24.39 34.72
C THR A 859 32.68 -24.19 35.97
N GLU A 860 33.17 -23.47 36.98
CA GLU A 860 32.46 -23.31 38.24
C GLU A 860 31.30 -22.29 38.15
N GLU A 861 31.47 -21.24 37.34
CA GLU A 861 30.38 -20.30 37.02
C GLU A 861 29.24 -20.99 36.25
N ARG A 862 29.54 -21.96 35.39
CA ARG A 862 28.50 -22.73 34.68
C ARG A 862 27.65 -23.55 35.65
N LYS A 863 28.26 -24.14 36.67
CA LYS A 863 27.54 -24.89 37.71
C LYS A 863 26.65 -23.96 38.53
N LYS A 864 27.23 -22.85 39.05
CA LYS A 864 26.48 -21.80 39.77
C LYS A 864 25.35 -21.18 38.94
N SER A 865 25.52 -21.07 37.62
CA SER A 865 24.49 -20.59 36.68
C SER A 865 23.37 -21.62 36.49
N PHE A 866 23.69 -22.91 36.38
CA PHE A 866 22.69 -23.98 36.29
C PHE A 866 21.91 -24.14 37.61
N ASP A 867 22.59 -24.14 38.76
CA ASP A 867 21.96 -24.21 40.08
C ASP A 867 21.04 -22.98 40.32
N SER A 868 21.45 -21.79 39.83
CA SER A 868 20.63 -20.57 39.82
C SER A 868 19.41 -20.66 38.88
N PHE A 869 19.52 -21.37 37.75
CA PHE A 869 18.38 -21.63 36.87
C PHE A 869 17.36 -22.59 37.50
N ILE A 870 17.83 -23.70 38.10
CA ILE A 870 16.95 -24.63 38.84
C ILE A 870 16.23 -23.89 39.96
N LYS A 871 16.96 -23.14 40.78
CA LYS A 871 16.36 -22.33 41.84
C LYS A 871 15.32 -21.32 41.33
N ARG A 872 15.56 -20.68 40.17
CA ARG A 872 14.55 -19.78 39.56
C ARG A 872 13.29 -20.50 39.08
N GLN A 873 13.38 -21.78 38.67
CA GLN A 873 12.18 -22.57 38.36
C GLN A 873 11.43 -22.92 39.65
N GLU A 874 12.13 -23.30 40.72
CA GLU A 874 11.54 -23.56 42.04
C GLU A 874 10.87 -22.30 42.63
N ASP A 875 11.55 -21.15 42.58
CA ASP A 875 11.02 -19.84 42.99
C ASP A 875 9.78 -19.46 42.14
N MET A 876 9.77 -19.76 40.83
CA MET A 876 8.62 -19.53 39.94
C MET A 876 7.45 -20.48 40.20
N GLU A 877 7.70 -21.75 40.53
CA GLU A 877 6.67 -22.71 40.97
C GLU A 877 6.08 -22.29 42.32
N ALA A 878 6.92 -21.86 43.26
CA ALA A 878 6.49 -21.30 44.55
C ALA A 878 5.62 -20.04 44.35
N LEU A 879 6.02 -19.10 43.50
CA LEU A 879 5.24 -17.91 43.18
C LEU A 879 3.93 -18.24 42.45
N LYS A 880 3.92 -19.26 41.57
CA LYS A 880 2.69 -19.78 40.93
C LYS A 880 1.76 -20.43 41.95
N LYS A 881 2.29 -21.16 42.94
CA LYS A 881 1.52 -21.75 44.05
C LYS A 881 0.95 -20.66 44.96
N GLU A 882 1.76 -19.69 45.38
CA GLU A 882 1.33 -18.56 46.20
C GLU A 882 0.23 -17.75 45.49
N LYS A 883 0.38 -17.48 44.20
CA LYS A 883 -0.66 -16.82 43.39
C LYS A 883 -1.95 -17.65 43.28
N ARG A 884 -1.89 -18.98 43.28
CA ARG A 884 -3.09 -19.84 43.36
C ARG A 884 -3.76 -19.76 44.73
N GLU A 885 -2.99 -19.84 45.81
CA GLU A 885 -3.51 -19.75 47.19
C GLU A 885 -4.10 -18.35 47.49
N ASN A 886 -3.44 -17.28 47.05
CA ASN A 886 -3.94 -15.92 47.18
C ASN A 886 -5.16 -15.68 46.27
N LYS A 887 -5.22 -16.28 45.07
CA LYS A 887 -6.44 -16.27 44.24
C LYS A 887 -7.61 -16.99 44.92
N ILE A 888 -7.38 -18.13 45.57
CA ILE A 888 -8.42 -18.85 46.33
C ILE A 888 -8.93 -18.00 47.50
N LYS A 889 -8.05 -17.26 48.21
CA LYS A 889 -8.44 -16.27 49.22
C LYS A 889 -9.24 -15.11 48.63
N GLU A 890 -8.84 -14.58 47.48
CA GLU A 890 -9.59 -13.55 46.74
C GLU A 890 -10.98 -14.04 46.32
N GLU A 891 -11.11 -15.27 45.84
CA GLU A 891 -12.39 -15.86 45.41
C GLU A 891 -13.30 -16.14 46.62
N GLY A 892 -12.73 -16.50 47.78
CA GLY A 892 -13.44 -16.52 49.07
C GLY A 892 -13.98 -15.13 49.49
N LEU A 893 -13.11 -14.11 49.49
CA LEU A 893 -13.49 -12.72 49.81
C LEU A 893 -14.52 -12.15 48.82
N ARG A 894 -14.46 -12.54 47.54
CA ARG A 894 -15.49 -12.20 46.54
C ARG A 894 -16.86 -12.80 46.86
N GLY A 895 -16.91 -13.92 47.59
CA GLY A 895 -18.15 -14.50 48.12
C GLY A 895 -18.89 -13.50 49.03
N GLU A 896 -18.17 -12.87 49.97
CA GLU A 896 -18.74 -11.88 50.90
C GLU A 896 -19.09 -10.56 50.18
N VAL A 897 -18.21 -10.08 49.28
CA VAL A 897 -18.48 -8.87 48.48
C VAL A 897 -19.70 -9.05 47.56
N SER A 898 -20.00 -10.27 47.11
CA SER A 898 -21.17 -10.59 46.28
C SER A 898 -22.50 -10.12 46.93
N ALA A 899 -22.65 -10.29 48.25
CA ALA A 899 -23.85 -9.87 48.99
C ALA A 899 -24.09 -8.35 48.88
N THR A 900 -23.04 -7.54 49.03
CA THR A 900 -23.14 -6.07 48.86
C THR A 900 -23.31 -5.65 47.40
N PHE A 901 -22.87 -6.48 46.44
CA PHE A 901 -23.08 -6.24 45.02
C PHE A 901 -24.55 -6.48 44.58
N VAL A 902 -25.25 -7.43 45.20
CA VAL A 902 -26.70 -7.64 44.99
C VAL A 902 -27.49 -6.39 45.37
N ALA A 903 -27.21 -5.80 46.55
CA ALA A 903 -27.85 -4.56 46.98
C ALA A 903 -27.61 -3.40 46.00
N LYS A 904 -26.36 -3.21 45.52
CA LYS A 904 -26.04 -2.20 44.50
C LYS A 904 -26.69 -2.48 43.13
N LYS A 905 -26.92 -3.75 42.77
CA LYS A 905 -27.66 -4.14 41.55
C LYS A 905 -29.12 -3.68 41.59
N ILE A 906 -29.79 -3.80 42.74
CA ILE A 906 -31.19 -3.37 42.92
C ILE A 906 -31.31 -1.85 42.71
N VAL A 907 -30.49 -1.06 43.40
CA VAL A 907 -30.47 0.41 43.25
C VAL A 907 -30.14 0.84 41.82
N LYS A 908 -29.20 0.16 41.15
CA LYS A 908 -28.86 0.45 39.75
C LYS A 908 -29.99 0.08 38.78
N GLY A 909 -30.80 -0.93 39.11
CA GLY A 909 -32.02 -1.28 38.38
C GLY A 909 -33.09 -0.18 38.46
N GLU A 910 -33.34 0.39 39.65
CA GLU A 910 -34.27 1.51 39.80
C GLU A 910 -33.80 2.78 39.09
N MET A 911 -32.50 3.11 39.21
CA MET A 911 -31.88 4.22 38.49
C MET A 911 -32.06 4.08 36.97
N SER A 912 -31.88 2.86 36.44
CA SER A 912 -32.09 2.57 35.02
C SER A 912 -33.56 2.68 34.58
N LYS A 913 -34.52 2.31 35.44
CA LYS A 913 -35.96 2.50 35.19
C LYS A 913 -36.33 3.99 35.18
N LYS A 914 -35.82 4.77 36.13
CA LYS A 914 -36.02 6.23 36.18
C LYS A 914 -35.41 6.94 34.96
N ALA A 915 -34.22 6.53 34.53
CA ALA A 915 -33.59 7.05 33.32
C ALA A 915 -34.39 6.72 32.04
N ALA A 916 -34.89 5.49 31.89
CA ALA A 916 -35.74 5.10 30.77
C ALA A 916 -37.05 5.93 30.71
N ALA A 917 -37.73 6.09 31.86
CA ALA A 917 -38.93 6.91 31.95
C ALA A 917 -38.68 8.40 31.65
N LEU A 918 -37.48 8.93 31.96
CA LEU A 918 -37.10 10.30 31.62
C LEU A 918 -36.93 10.47 30.10
N VAL A 919 -36.19 9.56 29.45
CA VAL A 919 -36.00 9.55 27.99
C VAL A 919 -37.33 9.38 27.25
N GLU A 920 -38.24 8.55 27.77
CA GLU A 920 -39.58 8.39 27.21
C GLU A 920 -40.42 9.68 27.33
N LYS A 921 -40.32 10.39 28.46
CA LYS A 921 -40.97 11.69 28.67
C LYS A 921 -40.40 12.76 27.72
N GLU A 922 -39.09 12.86 27.58
CA GLU A 922 -38.44 13.78 26.62
C GLU A 922 -38.83 13.46 25.18
N GLY A 923 -38.97 12.17 24.82
CA GLY A 923 -39.49 11.74 23.54
C GLY A 923 -40.93 12.23 23.27
N ARG A 924 -41.83 12.08 24.24
CA ARG A 924 -43.22 12.59 24.15
C ARG A 924 -43.27 14.12 24.02
N GLU A 925 -42.56 14.85 24.89
CA GLU A 925 -42.48 16.32 24.83
C GLU A 925 -41.88 16.83 23.51
N ARG A 926 -40.96 16.08 22.91
CA ARG A 926 -40.40 16.40 21.60
C ARG A 926 -41.44 16.24 20.49
N VAL A 927 -42.18 15.13 20.47
CA VAL A 927 -43.26 14.91 19.47
C VAL A 927 -44.33 16.01 19.59
N GLU A 928 -44.75 16.39 20.79
CA GLU A 928 -45.70 17.49 20.99
C GLU A 928 -45.18 18.83 20.45
N ARG A 929 -43.88 19.13 20.61
CA ARG A 929 -43.28 20.35 20.01
C ARG A 929 -43.26 20.29 18.48
N GLU A 930 -42.89 19.16 17.90
CA GLU A 930 -42.82 18.99 16.44
C GLU A 930 -44.22 19.08 15.81
N ASP A 931 -45.24 18.47 16.41
CA ASP A 931 -46.64 18.58 15.96
C ASP A 931 -47.24 19.98 16.19
N LYS A 932 -46.89 20.66 17.31
CA LYS A 932 -47.29 22.06 17.53
C LYS A 932 -46.70 22.98 16.45
N MET A 933 -45.41 22.88 16.15
CA MET A 933 -44.79 23.66 15.07
C MET A 933 -45.41 23.34 13.70
N ARG A 934 -45.75 22.07 13.45
CA ARG A 934 -46.45 21.65 12.22
C ARG A 934 -47.85 22.25 12.10
N LYS A 935 -48.59 22.35 13.21
CA LYS A 935 -49.93 22.95 13.28
C LYS A 935 -49.89 24.46 13.07
N GLU A 936 -48.98 25.16 13.75
CA GLU A 936 -48.73 26.60 13.53
C GLU A 936 -48.27 26.88 12.08
N GLY A 937 -47.46 25.99 11.50
CA GLY A 937 -47.04 26.06 10.10
C GLY A 937 -48.20 25.88 9.12
N LEU A 938 -49.18 25.02 9.43
CA LEU A 938 -50.41 24.85 8.64
C LEU A 938 -51.32 26.08 8.76
N GLU A 939 -51.50 26.63 9.97
CA GLU A 939 -52.33 27.82 10.19
C GLU A 939 -51.77 29.07 9.48
N ARG A 940 -50.44 29.26 9.48
CA ARG A 940 -49.80 30.33 8.67
C ARG A 940 -50.03 30.14 7.16
N ASN A 941 -49.95 28.91 6.66
CA ASN A 941 -50.23 28.61 5.24
C ASN A 941 -51.72 28.75 4.88
N PHE A 942 -52.63 28.62 5.86
CA PHE A 942 -54.06 28.86 5.68
C PHE A 942 -54.36 30.37 5.65
N LEU A 943 -53.83 31.13 6.61
CA LEU A 943 -53.95 32.60 6.67
C LEU A 943 -53.28 33.33 5.48
N ALA A 944 -52.25 32.73 4.88
CA ALA A 944 -51.62 33.24 3.66
C ALA A 944 -52.47 33.09 2.39
N ARG A 945 -53.64 32.44 2.47
CA ARG A 945 -54.60 32.30 1.35
C ARG A 945 -55.86 33.11 1.65
N GLY A 946 -55.91 34.33 1.12
CA GLY A 946 -57.03 35.26 1.29
C GLY A 946 -58.37 34.68 0.81
N PRO A 947 -59.50 35.16 1.36
CA PRO A 947 -60.82 34.59 1.11
C PRO A 947 -61.32 34.87 -0.31
N GLY A 948 -61.14 33.91 -1.22
CA GLY A 948 -61.53 34.03 -2.63
C GLY A 948 -62.17 32.75 -3.19
N LEU A 949 -63.47 32.85 -3.52
CA LEU A 949 -64.24 31.94 -4.37
C LEU A 949 -64.27 30.45 -3.96
N GLY A 950 -65.31 30.05 -3.24
CA GLY A 950 -65.63 28.64 -3.02
C GLY A 950 -66.04 27.93 -4.33
N ARG A 951 -65.47 26.75 -4.56
CA ARG A 951 -66.00 25.69 -5.44
C ARG A 951 -65.92 24.36 -4.70
N GLY A 952 -66.89 23.48 -4.93
CA GLY A 952 -67.06 22.25 -4.13
C GLY A 952 -65.84 21.32 -4.15
N GLU A 953 -65.50 20.77 -2.99
CA GLU A 953 -64.47 19.72 -2.88
C GLU A 953 -64.93 18.47 -3.64
N THR A 954 -64.14 18.03 -4.62
CA THR A 954 -64.57 16.96 -5.54
C THR A 954 -64.51 15.59 -4.88
N GLU A 955 -65.38 14.67 -5.32
CA GLU A 955 -65.44 13.26 -4.89
C GLU A 955 -64.05 12.59 -4.81
N ALA A 956 -63.17 12.89 -5.77
CA ALA A 956 -61.80 12.38 -5.81
C ALA A 956 -60.93 12.85 -4.61
N ALA A 957 -61.08 14.10 -4.16
CA ALA A 957 -60.38 14.63 -2.99
C ALA A 957 -60.88 13.97 -1.69
N LYS A 958 -62.21 13.74 -1.59
CA LYS A 958 -62.81 13.01 -0.47
C LYS A 958 -62.30 11.58 -0.37
N ARG A 959 -62.37 10.80 -1.47
CA ARG A 959 -61.82 9.43 -1.55
C ARG A 959 -60.30 9.39 -1.25
N GLY A 960 -59.56 10.41 -1.69
CA GLY A 960 -58.13 10.56 -1.39
C GLY A 960 -57.84 10.80 0.10
N ARG A 961 -58.73 11.51 0.80
CA ARG A 961 -58.65 11.74 2.25
C ARG A 961 -58.98 10.46 3.04
N GLU A 962 -60.10 9.81 2.70
CA GLU A 962 -60.53 8.53 3.31
C GLU A 962 -59.50 7.41 3.14
N ARG A 963 -58.82 7.34 1.98
CA ARG A 963 -57.73 6.38 1.75
C ARG A 963 -56.55 6.59 2.71
N ARG A 964 -56.08 7.83 2.85
CA ARG A 964 -54.95 8.16 3.75
C ARG A 964 -55.30 7.91 5.21
N GLU A 965 -56.56 8.09 5.59
CA GLU A 965 -57.03 7.81 6.96
C GLU A 965 -57.08 6.30 7.25
N ARG A 966 -57.46 5.47 6.27
CA ARG A 966 -57.32 4.01 6.35
C ARG A 966 -55.85 3.54 6.38
N GLU A 967 -54.97 4.18 5.62
CA GLU A 967 -53.54 3.88 5.61
C GLU A 967 -52.89 4.26 6.95
N ARG A 968 -53.16 5.46 7.50
CA ARG A 968 -52.69 5.87 8.84
C ARG A 968 -53.23 4.96 9.94
N LYS A 969 -54.50 4.54 9.88
CA LYS A 969 -55.06 3.63 10.87
C LYS A 969 -54.40 2.24 10.83
N LYS A 970 -54.02 1.75 9.64
CA LYS A 970 -53.21 0.52 9.51
C LYS A 970 -51.82 0.67 10.12
N GLU A 971 -51.20 1.85 10.05
CA GLU A 971 -49.93 2.10 10.75
C GLU A 971 -50.13 2.15 12.27
N GLU A 972 -51.15 2.86 12.76
CA GLU A 972 -51.48 2.90 14.20
C GLU A 972 -51.86 1.54 14.79
N ASP A 973 -52.49 0.66 14.01
CA ASP A 973 -52.86 -0.70 14.42
C ASP A 973 -51.75 -1.73 14.16
N ALA A 974 -50.62 -1.32 13.55
CA ALA A 974 -49.39 -2.12 13.40
C ALA A 974 -48.24 -1.65 14.32
N LEU A 975 -48.42 -0.53 15.04
CA LEU A 975 -47.47 0.03 16.01
C LEU A 975 -47.85 -0.26 17.48
N LYS A 976 -48.99 -0.95 17.70
CA LYS A 976 -49.52 -1.37 19.00
C LYS A 976 -49.33 -2.87 19.20
#